data_AF-A0A085MJN9-F1
#
_entry.id   AF-A0A085MJN9-F1
#
_cell.length_a   1.000
_cell.length_b   1.000
_cell.length_c   1.000
_cell.angle_alpha   90.00
_cell.angle_beta   90.00
_cell.angle_gamma   90.00
#
_symmetry.space_group_name_H-M   'P 1'
#
loop_
_entity.id
_entity.type
_entity.pdbx_description
1 polymer ?
#
loop_
_entity_poly.entity_id
_entity_poly.type
_entity_poly.pdbx_seq_one_letter_code
_entity_poly.pdbx_strand_id
1 'polypeptide(L)'
;MSSFERGFFASLFSGAFAGLAVDLALYPLDTLKTRLQSSAGLMSTGGFKSMYAGLPSIAVGSAPGSALFFLTYEYVKGASSGWVPNRSASHVLAACCGELVACLVRVPTEVIKQRAQAMATVSVGKVAASILASSGPAGLYRGFLATVAREIPFSCIQFPLWESLKGHWSRVQKKPIKSWQSATCGSLAGAIAGALTTPLDMAKTRVMLSNKVQGQSDGVISVLADAWRHHGFASLFAGVVPRVLWLAIGGFVFLGSYEIASVLFSRSSQFSNLPACVVKSRRIAYLLRLMNLCVDHFTACSFFPMDKTHCLFNALLTTVRRQKVAVHSLMRSPRRIVKGVKQTDNYIIHRPAEANKRKSRLYRAQYLESDVAKTKPPPTDVAKVAPMKSEGGIKWRNLHPETDKQVIDVMRSLASGRRNTSRDEILLEGKRLIQEAISCGVEIRNLIFCDPKVLYNFPVSPNMDLLRISSHRMNAWSLLDTPPGIMAIAGKPSLKAISQAQTAETIPLIVVCDGIKDPSNMGSLIRSLASAGCRAMYTLAGCCDPWQVKVLRAGSGGHFYLPVYERLHLEDIRSYLPSEFTLLLADAHSTNASSVSNDTDSEISVVHWSSAIRMSSEVPVVLFIGSESSGLSKATVRLAVELKGSRLHIPMAQKGMCLNSSVAAAVMAFEIRRQFLQNSKVNLRMVDKTLRNQWQAVLPDKYCRVELPLREFYFFRTAENRIVSTCVLLCAEIFPWDQFKHLKRVRTVAETTCKHFDILLWPSNQLGDLQLSKFSEQMRSACNTINISLEETLLLKTFVPAEEPLTRAQYRWAASVWPVAFHENKRIASLIELTLFSNADKEAIEKYMSLAIQTAKIVNQKMEAVGCVIVEPKSGVVLATAHNGMMSSNPLKHAVIAAIDIVAQFHGASPLFDHLPGFSIAAADSIPIERRRHFYLCTGFDCYVTREPCPMCAVALLHSRIRRVFYGHCTENGAFGSKALLHQLDAVNHRFDVFRGVMEAECKMLNEPKQNKD
;
A
#
# COMPACT_ATOMS: atom_id res chain seq x y z
N MET A 1 -8.28 -12.41 44.85
CA MET A 1 -7.26 -13.35 44.35
C MET A 1 -6.17 -13.51 45.40
N SER A 2 -5.76 -14.75 45.69
CA SER A 2 -4.60 -15.01 46.55
C SER A 2 -3.31 -14.46 45.90
N SER A 3 -2.24 -14.28 46.68
CA SER A 3 -0.91 -13.89 46.15
C SER A 3 -0.42 -14.89 45.09
N PHE A 4 -0.71 -16.17 45.31
CA PHE A 4 -0.44 -17.27 44.39
C PHE A 4 -1.20 -17.13 43.06
N GLU A 5 -2.51 -16.85 43.11
CA GLU A 5 -3.30 -16.63 41.89
C GLU A 5 -2.78 -15.43 41.09
N ARG A 6 -2.44 -14.32 41.75
CA ARG A 6 -1.86 -13.14 41.05
C ARG A 6 -0.54 -13.47 40.35
N GLY A 7 0.35 -14.22 41.00
CA GLY A 7 1.61 -14.66 40.40
C GLY A 7 1.41 -15.60 39.21
N PHE A 8 0.46 -16.53 39.31
CA PHE A 8 0.11 -17.46 38.24
C PHE A 8 -0.44 -16.74 37.01
N PHE A 9 -1.43 -15.86 37.17
CA PHE A 9 -2.01 -15.12 36.04
C PHE A 9 -1.02 -14.15 35.41
N ALA A 10 -0.21 -13.44 36.20
CA ALA A 10 0.84 -12.58 35.67
C ALA A 10 1.84 -13.37 34.80
N SER A 11 2.25 -14.56 35.24
CA SER A 11 3.16 -15.43 34.47
C SER A 11 2.50 -15.98 33.21
N LEU A 12 1.23 -16.38 33.29
CA LEU A 12 0.45 -16.89 32.15
C LEU A 12 0.27 -15.82 31.05
N PHE A 13 -0.15 -14.62 31.42
CA PHE A 13 -0.34 -13.52 30.47
C PHE A 13 0.99 -12.98 29.92
N SER A 14 2.04 -12.94 30.74
CA SER A 14 3.39 -12.58 30.29
C SER A 14 3.93 -13.59 29.28
N GLY A 15 3.71 -14.88 29.52
CA GLY A 15 4.06 -15.96 28.60
C GLY A 15 3.29 -15.88 27.28
N ALA A 16 1.98 -15.65 27.34
CA ALA A 16 1.14 -15.49 26.15
C ALA A 16 1.54 -14.26 25.33
N PHE A 17 1.82 -13.13 25.98
CA PHE A 17 2.30 -11.91 25.33
C PHE A 17 3.66 -12.13 24.67
N ALA A 18 4.61 -12.75 25.37
CA ALA A 18 5.93 -13.04 24.85
C ALA A 18 5.88 -13.99 23.65
N GLY A 19 5.07 -15.06 23.72
CA GLY A 19 4.87 -15.98 22.61
C GLY A 19 4.30 -15.28 21.38
N LEU A 20 3.27 -14.44 21.57
CA LEU A 20 2.66 -13.69 20.47
C LEU A 20 3.61 -12.63 19.89
N ALA A 21 4.46 -12.01 20.72
CA ALA A 21 5.48 -11.08 20.26
C ALA A 21 6.52 -11.76 19.35
N VAL A 22 6.97 -12.97 19.71
CA VAL A 22 7.85 -13.79 18.85
C VAL A 22 7.15 -14.15 17.55
N ASP A 23 5.92 -14.65 17.64
CA ASP A 23 5.13 -15.04 16.47
C ASP A 23 4.93 -13.85 15.52
N LEU A 24 4.66 -12.65 16.02
CA LEU A 24 4.50 -11.44 15.21
C LEU A 24 5.81 -10.97 14.57
N ALA A 25 6.89 -10.90 15.36
CA ALA A 25 8.17 -10.38 14.91
C ALA A 25 8.82 -11.28 13.87
N LEU A 26 8.71 -12.61 14.05
CA LEU A 26 9.42 -13.61 13.24
C LEU A 26 8.49 -14.39 12.30
N TYR A 27 7.21 -13.99 12.20
CA TYR A 27 6.23 -14.63 11.31
C TYR A 27 6.71 -14.81 9.86
N PRO A 28 7.38 -13.82 9.22
CA PRO A 28 7.85 -13.97 7.84
C PRO A 28 8.86 -15.11 7.68
N LEU A 29 9.71 -15.36 8.69
CA LEU A 29 10.66 -16.48 8.67
C LEU A 29 9.93 -17.83 8.76
N ASP A 30 8.87 -17.92 9.58
CA ASP A 30 8.06 -19.14 9.66
C ASP A 30 7.32 -19.42 8.34
N THR A 31 6.78 -18.39 7.69
CA THR A 31 6.14 -18.55 6.37
C THR A 31 7.13 -18.97 5.29
N LEU A 32 8.34 -18.39 5.26
CA LEU A 32 9.40 -18.81 4.34
C LEU A 32 9.82 -20.26 4.59
N LYS A 33 9.97 -20.67 5.86
CA LYS A 33 10.24 -22.05 6.26
C LYS A 33 9.17 -23.00 5.71
N THR A 34 7.90 -22.73 5.98
CA THR A 34 6.77 -23.59 5.54
C THR A 34 6.73 -23.71 4.01
N ARG A 35 6.98 -22.63 3.27
CA ARG A 35 7.01 -22.63 1.80
C ARG A 35 8.18 -23.42 1.22
N LEU A 36 9.37 -23.27 1.79
CA LEU A 36 10.56 -24.04 1.40
C LEU A 36 10.42 -25.54 1.71
N GLN A 37 9.75 -25.89 2.81
CA GLN A 37 9.50 -27.29 3.20
C GLN A 37 8.37 -27.96 2.39
N SER A 38 7.50 -27.17 1.76
CA SER A 38 6.41 -27.68 0.91
C SER A 38 6.96 -28.47 -0.28
N SER A 39 6.23 -29.49 -0.73
CA SER A 39 6.61 -30.26 -1.92
C SER A 39 6.59 -29.45 -3.22
N ALA A 40 5.81 -28.36 -3.25
CA ALA A 40 5.71 -27.49 -4.41
C ALA A 40 6.88 -26.48 -4.49
N GLY A 41 7.55 -26.18 -3.38
CA GLY A 41 8.66 -25.23 -3.29
C GLY A 41 8.24 -23.75 -3.12
N LEU A 42 9.23 -22.86 -3.01
CA LEU A 42 9.02 -21.45 -2.61
C LEU A 42 8.20 -20.63 -3.61
N MET A 43 8.52 -20.70 -4.90
CA MET A 43 7.90 -19.83 -5.92
C MET A 43 6.45 -20.20 -6.22
N SER A 44 6.13 -21.50 -6.23
CA SER A 44 4.78 -22.02 -6.50
C SER A 44 3.80 -21.78 -5.34
N THR A 45 4.31 -21.63 -4.12
CA THR A 45 3.53 -21.34 -2.90
C THR A 45 3.43 -19.84 -2.58
N GLY A 46 3.74 -18.97 -3.55
CA GLY A 46 3.53 -17.52 -3.45
C GLY A 46 4.80 -16.69 -3.18
N GLY A 47 5.99 -17.30 -3.16
CA GLY A 47 7.27 -16.59 -3.06
C GLY A 47 7.34 -15.72 -1.81
N PHE A 48 7.52 -14.40 -1.99
CA PHE A 48 7.55 -13.42 -0.90
C PHE A 48 6.20 -12.75 -0.57
N LYS A 49 5.10 -13.14 -1.24
CA LYS A 49 3.79 -12.49 -1.07
C LYS A 49 3.04 -13.03 0.14
N SER A 50 2.21 -12.19 0.77
CA SER A 50 1.31 -12.58 1.87
C SER A 50 2.02 -13.32 3.02
N MET A 51 3.12 -12.76 3.51
CA MET A 51 3.96 -13.38 4.55
C MET A 51 3.27 -13.60 5.90
N TYR A 52 2.19 -12.87 6.18
CA TYR A 52 1.41 -12.97 7.42
C TYR A 52 0.14 -13.84 7.30
N ALA A 53 0.01 -14.63 6.23
CA ALA A 53 -1.14 -15.52 6.04
C ALA A 53 -1.16 -16.61 7.13
N GLY A 54 -2.25 -16.68 7.90
CA GLY A 54 -2.41 -17.68 8.96
C GLY A 54 -2.21 -17.14 10.39
N LEU A 55 -1.77 -15.89 10.56
CA LEU A 55 -1.45 -15.33 11.89
C LEU A 55 -2.63 -15.39 12.88
N PRO A 56 -3.90 -15.14 12.50
CA PRO A 56 -5.01 -15.26 13.43
C PRO A 56 -5.20 -16.66 14.04
N SER A 57 -4.85 -17.75 13.33
CA SER A 57 -5.04 -19.09 13.89
C SER A 57 -4.03 -19.41 15.00
N ILE A 58 -2.80 -18.88 14.91
CA ILE A 58 -1.79 -19.12 15.94
C ILE A 58 -2.06 -18.34 17.23
N ALA A 59 -2.57 -17.11 17.11
CA ALA A 59 -2.97 -16.30 18.27
C ALA A 59 -4.03 -17.00 19.13
N VAL A 60 -4.96 -17.74 18.50
CA VAL A 60 -6.00 -18.52 19.21
C VAL A 60 -5.42 -19.76 19.91
N GLY A 61 -4.38 -20.38 19.36
CA GLY A 61 -3.80 -21.62 19.89
C GLY A 61 -2.69 -21.42 20.93
N SER A 62 -2.00 -20.27 20.89
CA SER A 62 -0.77 -20.03 21.65
C SER A 62 -0.98 -20.03 23.17
N ALA A 63 -1.95 -19.26 23.67
CA ALA A 63 -2.20 -19.17 25.12
C ALA A 63 -2.73 -20.48 25.74
N PRO A 64 -3.76 -21.14 25.19
CA PRO A 64 -4.24 -22.40 25.78
C PRO A 64 -3.24 -23.56 25.61
N GLY A 65 -2.49 -23.59 24.51
CA GLY A 65 -1.42 -24.58 24.32
C GLY A 65 -0.29 -24.44 25.34
N SER A 66 0.13 -23.20 25.61
CA SER A 66 1.17 -22.92 26.62
C SER A 66 0.69 -23.23 28.04
N ALA A 67 -0.57 -22.90 28.35
CA ALA A 67 -1.17 -23.22 29.65
C ALA A 67 -1.17 -24.75 29.90
N LEU A 68 -1.62 -25.52 28.91
CA LEU A 68 -1.63 -26.99 29.00
C LEU A 68 -0.22 -27.56 29.16
N PHE A 69 0.76 -27.05 28.41
CA PHE A 69 2.16 -27.46 28.57
C PHE A 69 2.64 -27.29 30.00
N PHE A 70 2.55 -26.08 30.57
CA PHE A 70 3.10 -25.80 31.90
C PHE A 70 2.35 -26.53 33.02
N LEU A 71 1.02 -26.67 32.92
CA LEU A 71 0.23 -27.42 33.88
C LEU A 71 0.64 -28.91 33.91
N THR A 72 0.75 -29.54 32.74
CA THR A 72 1.19 -30.93 32.64
C THR A 72 2.65 -31.07 33.07
N TYR A 73 3.51 -30.14 32.68
CA TYR A 73 4.93 -30.14 33.04
C TYR A 73 5.14 -30.12 34.56
N GLU A 74 4.52 -29.17 35.28
CA GLU A 74 4.68 -29.09 36.74
C GLU A 74 4.06 -30.29 37.46
N TYR A 75 2.93 -30.81 36.97
CA TYR A 75 2.31 -32.02 37.52
C TYR A 75 3.21 -33.26 37.36
N VAL A 76 3.70 -33.53 36.15
CA VAL A 76 4.56 -34.70 35.87
C VAL A 76 5.90 -34.59 36.57
N LYS A 77 6.45 -33.37 36.67
CA LYS A 77 7.68 -33.10 37.43
C LYS A 77 7.50 -33.42 38.92
N GLY A 78 6.40 -33.00 39.53
CA GLY A 78 6.08 -33.31 40.94
C GLY A 78 5.78 -34.79 41.19
N ALA A 79 5.16 -35.48 40.24
CA ALA A 79 4.89 -36.91 40.35
C ALA A 79 6.15 -37.79 40.12
N SER A 80 7.03 -37.37 39.19
CA SER A 80 8.23 -38.14 38.81
C SER A 80 9.41 -37.98 39.77
N SER A 81 9.45 -36.94 40.60
CA SER A 81 10.53 -36.70 41.56
C SER A 81 10.71 -37.79 42.62
N GLY A 82 9.70 -38.67 42.81
CA GLY A 82 9.81 -39.80 43.74
C GLY A 82 10.39 -41.10 43.15
N TRP A 83 10.49 -41.24 41.82
CA TRP A 83 10.72 -42.54 41.18
C TRP A 83 11.75 -42.49 40.03
N VAL A 84 12.13 -41.28 39.57
CA VAL A 84 13.16 -41.08 38.55
C VAL A 84 14.47 -40.65 39.20
N PRO A 85 15.55 -41.46 39.15
CA PRO A 85 16.79 -41.19 39.89
C PRO A 85 17.53 -39.93 39.44
N ASN A 86 17.33 -39.49 38.20
CA ASN A 86 18.06 -38.39 37.59
C ASN A 86 17.17 -37.15 37.39
N ARG A 87 17.55 -36.03 38.00
CA ARG A 87 16.84 -34.74 37.90
C ARG A 87 16.64 -34.32 36.45
N SER A 88 17.64 -34.48 35.59
CA SER A 88 17.54 -34.14 34.17
C SER A 88 16.55 -35.04 33.43
N ALA A 89 16.48 -36.32 33.77
CA ALA A 89 15.53 -37.26 33.17
C ALA A 89 14.08 -36.96 33.58
N SER A 90 13.85 -36.54 34.83
CA SER A 90 12.54 -36.06 35.30
C SER A 90 12.07 -34.83 34.53
N HIS A 91 12.96 -33.85 34.30
CA HIS A 91 12.66 -32.66 33.49
C HIS A 91 12.33 -33.01 32.02
N VAL A 92 13.09 -33.92 31.41
CA VAL A 92 12.83 -34.37 30.03
C VAL A 92 11.50 -35.11 29.92
N LEU A 93 11.20 -36.01 30.87
CA LEU A 93 9.93 -36.73 30.90
C LEU A 93 8.73 -35.78 31.04
N ALA A 94 8.82 -34.81 31.96
CA ALA A 94 7.81 -33.78 32.15
C ALA A 94 7.62 -32.93 30.89
N ALA A 95 8.70 -32.54 30.22
CA ALA A 95 8.65 -31.78 28.97
C ALA A 95 7.98 -32.58 27.84
N CYS A 96 8.30 -33.86 27.68
CA CYS A 96 7.71 -34.73 26.66
C CYS A 96 6.19 -34.92 26.88
N CYS A 97 5.77 -35.18 28.12
CA CYS A 97 4.35 -35.28 28.46
C CYS A 97 3.60 -33.96 28.24
N GLY A 98 4.21 -32.83 28.64
CA GLY A 98 3.67 -31.49 28.41
C GLY A 98 3.48 -31.19 26.92
N GLU A 99 4.47 -31.51 26.08
CA GLU A 99 4.37 -31.30 24.62
C GLU A 99 3.25 -32.13 23.99
N LEU A 100 3.07 -33.38 24.43
CA LEU A 100 2.03 -34.26 23.93
C LEU A 100 0.62 -33.71 24.22
N VAL A 101 0.39 -33.21 25.44
CA VAL A 101 -0.90 -32.60 25.81
C VAL A 101 -1.10 -31.27 25.08
N ALA A 102 -0.07 -30.44 24.97
CA ALA A 102 -0.15 -29.17 24.24
C ALA A 102 -0.47 -29.34 22.75
N CYS A 103 -0.01 -30.45 22.14
CA CYS A 103 -0.31 -30.79 20.75
C CYS A 103 -1.82 -30.95 20.46
N LEU A 104 -2.66 -31.24 21.47
CA LEU A 104 -4.12 -31.37 21.29
C LEU A 104 -4.77 -30.05 20.84
N VAL A 105 -4.24 -28.91 21.28
CA VAL A 105 -4.70 -27.57 20.89
C VAL A 105 -3.86 -27.00 19.76
N ARG A 106 -2.55 -27.29 19.78
CA ARG A 106 -1.59 -26.73 18.82
C ARG A 106 -1.80 -27.27 17.40
N VAL A 107 -2.09 -28.57 17.24
CA VAL A 107 -2.16 -29.18 15.89
C VAL A 107 -3.27 -28.59 15.02
N PRO A 108 -4.52 -28.42 15.48
CA PRO A 108 -5.58 -27.77 14.69
C PRO A 108 -5.23 -26.36 14.22
N THR A 109 -4.61 -25.57 15.09
CA THR A 109 -4.24 -24.18 14.77
C THR A 109 -3.05 -24.12 13.82
N GLU A 110 -2.11 -25.06 13.96
CA GLU A 110 -0.94 -25.22 13.09
C GLU A 110 -1.31 -25.69 11.68
N VAL A 111 -2.23 -26.66 11.53
CA VAL A 111 -2.67 -27.16 10.21
C VAL A 111 -3.33 -26.05 9.40
N ILE A 112 -4.19 -25.24 10.04
CA ILE A 112 -4.82 -24.09 9.38
C ILE A 112 -3.76 -23.05 8.99
N LYS A 113 -2.81 -22.76 9.89
CA LYS A 113 -1.72 -21.82 9.64
C LYS A 113 -0.89 -22.25 8.43
N GLN A 114 -0.37 -23.47 8.43
CA GLN A 114 0.52 -23.96 7.38
C GLN A 114 -0.16 -24.00 6.01
N ARG A 115 -1.43 -24.43 5.95
CA ARG A 115 -2.20 -24.39 4.70
C ARG A 115 -2.46 -22.96 4.21
N ALA A 116 -2.74 -22.02 5.11
CA ALA A 116 -2.87 -20.61 4.75
C ALA A 116 -1.55 -20.03 4.22
N GLN A 117 -0.41 -20.35 4.85
CA GLN A 117 0.93 -19.94 4.41
C GLN A 117 1.28 -20.46 3.02
N ALA A 118 0.86 -21.69 2.68
CA ALA A 118 1.13 -22.33 1.39
C ALA A 118 0.20 -21.86 0.24
N MET A 119 -1.04 -21.44 0.53
CA MET A 119 -2.03 -21.09 -0.50
C MET A 119 -2.09 -19.58 -0.85
N ALA A 120 -1.29 -18.74 -0.16
CA ALA A 120 -1.01 -17.31 -0.40
C ALA A 120 -2.19 -16.32 -0.61
N THR A 121 -3.45 -16.79 -0.67
CA THR A 121 -4.61 -16.00 -1.15
C THR A 121 -5.92 -16.28 -0.42
N VAL A 122 -5.94 -17.21 0.54
CA VAL A 122 -7.17 -17.70 1.17
C VAL A 122 -7.23 -17.27 2.64
N SER A 123 -8.35 -16.71 3.08
CA SER A 123 -8.57 -16.34 4.47
C SER A 123 -8.60 -17.56 5.39
N VAL A 124 -8.12 -17.41 6.63
CA VAL A 124 -8.04 -18.47 7.65
C VAL A 124 -9.38 -19.21 7.82
N GLY A 125 -10.50 -18.48 7.85
CA GLY A 125 -11.84 -19.07 7.97
C GLY A 125 -12.23 -19.93 6.76
N LYS A 126 -11.84 -19.55 5.54
CA LYS A 126 -12.09 -20.36 4.33
C LYS A 126 -11.22 -21.61 4.31
N VAL A 127 -9.96 -21.53 4.78
CA VAL A 127 -9.09 -22.70 4.92
C VAL A 127 -9.69 -23.69 5.94
N ALA A 128 -10.10 -23.21 7.11
CA ALA A 128 -10.73 -24.05 8.13
C ALA A 128 -12.04 -24.69 7.62
N ALA A 129 -12.91 -23.91 6.97
CA ALA A 129 -14.14 -24.40 6.36
C ALA A 129 -13.87 -25.45 5.26
N SER A 130 -12.84 -25.25 4.43
CA SER A 130 -12.45 -26.20 3.39
C SER A 130 -11.97 -27.53 3.97
N ILE A 131 -11.18 -27.52 5.05
CA ILE A 131 -10.70 -28.74 5.72
C ILE A 131 -11.88 -29.49 6.35
N LEU A 132 -12.76 -28.77 7.04
CA LEU A 132 -13.95 -29.36 7.65
C LEU A 132 -14.90 -29.93 6.60
N ALA A 133 -15.05 -29.28 5.44
CA ALA A 133 -15.86 -29.77 4.34
C ALA A 133 -15.25 -31.00 3.64
N SER A 134 -13.93 -31.04 3.45
CA SER A 134 -13.27 -32.13 2.70
C SER A 134 -12.96 -33.37 3.54
N SER A 135 -12.67 -33.19 4.84
CA SER A 135 -12.08 -34.23 5.68
C SER A 135 -12.63 -34.25 7.11
N GLY A 136 -13.64 -33.41 7.39
CA GLY A 136 -14.25 -33.30 8.71
C GLY A 136 -13.27 -32.81 9.80
N PRO A 137 -13.66 -32.92 11.08
CA PRO A 137 -12.83 -32.53 12.22
C PRO A 137 -11.50 -33.29 12.30
N ALA A 138 -11.46 -34.54 11.81
CA ALA A 138 -10.23 -35.33 11.78
C ALA A 138 -9.16 -34.73 10.85
N GLY A 139 -9.56 -33.98 9.82
CA GLY A 139 -8.64 -33.24 8.95
C GLY A 139 -7.83 -32.16 9.69
N LEU A 140 -8.36 -31.58 10.77
CA LEU A 140 -7.64 -30.60 11.59
C LEU A 140 -6.52 -31.23 12.43
N TYR A 141 -6.59 -32.54 12.69
CA TYR A 141 -5.56 -33.30 13.41
C TYR A 141 -4.59 -34.02 12.47
N ARG A 142 -4.63 -33.72 11.17
CA ARG A 142 -3.71 -34.29 10.20
C ARG A 142 -2.28 -33.88 10.52
N GLY A 143 -1.39 -34.86 10.72
CA GLY A 143 -0.01 -34.60 11.11
C GLY A 143 0.21 -34.53 12.63
N PHE A 144 -0.76 -34.94 13.46
CA PHE A 144 -0.57 -35.04 14.91
C PHE A 144 0.64 -35.91 15.28
N LEU A 145 0.70 -37.14 14.76
CA LEU A 145 1.84 -38.05 14.99
C LEU A 145 3.16 -37.48 14.46
N ALA A 146 3.14 -36.81 13.31
CA ALA A 146 4.32 -36.16 12.74
C ALA A 146 4.80 -34.98 13.60
N THR A 147 3.86 -34.28 14.24
CA THR A 147 4.17 -33.21 15.19
C THR A 147 4.82 -33.79 16.43
N VAL A 148 4.22 -34.80 17.06
CA VAL A 148 4.80 -35.46 18.24
C VAL A 148 6.18 -36.04 17.95
N ALA A 149 6.34 -36.71 16.79
CA ALA A 149 7.62 -37.26 16.34
C ALA A 149 8.71 -36.19 16.14
N ARG A 150 8.33 -34.92 15.93
CA ARG A 150 9.23 -33.77 15.83
C ARG A 150 9.46 -33.08 17.18
N GLU A 151 8.44 -32.96 18.02
CA GLU A 151 8.52 -32.27 19.32
C GLU A 151 9.39 -33.05 20.31
N ILE A 152 9.21 -34.38 20.42
CA ILE A 152 9.92 -35.20 21.41
C ILE A 152 11.45 -35.18 21.19
N PRO A 153 11.98 -35.48 19.99
CA PRO A 153 13.43 -35.41 19.77
C PRO A 153 14.00 -34.01 19.95
N PHE A 154 13.22 -32.97 19.60
CA PHE A 154 13.65 -31.59 19.80
C PHE A 154 13.86 -31.28 21.29
N SER A 155 12.89 -31.65 22.14
CA SER A 155 13.00 -31.46 23.60
C SER A 155 14.13 -32.29 24.22
N CYS A 156 14.30 -33.54 23.78
CA CYS A 156 15.38 -34.42 24.26
C CYS A 156 16.78 -33.89 23.91
N ILE A 157 16.93 -33.09 22.85
CA ILE A 157 18.22 -32.45 22.50
C ILE A 157 18.35 -31.09 23.19
N GLN A 158 17.31 -30.26 23.15
CA GLN A 158 17.36 -28.87 23.61
C GLN A 158 17.64 -28.76 25.11
N PHE A 159 16.89 -29.49 25.95
CA PHE A 159 16.99 -29.32 27.40
C PHE A 159 18.34 -29.77 27.97
N PRO A 160 18.87 -30.97 27.64
CA PRO A 160 20.20 -31.38 28.11
C PRO A 160 21.30 -30.47 27.60
N LEU A 161 21.23 -30.03 26.33
CA LEU A 161 22.21 -29.12 25.75
C LEU A 161 22.18 -27.75 26.43
N TRP A 162 20.98 -27.22 26.72
CA TRP A 162 20.81 -25.98 27.47
C TRP A 162 21.39 -26.06 28.89
N GLU A 163 21.12 -27.14 29.62
CA GLU A 163 21.70 -27.36 30.96
C GLU A 163 23.22 -27.53 30.92
N SER A 164 23.75 -28.26 29.93
CA SER A 164 25.20 -28.45 29.76
C SER A 164 25.93 -27.14 29.46
N LEU A 165 25.39 -26.33 28.53
CA LEU A 165 25.93 -25.01 28.17
C LEU A 165 25.91 -24.05 29.37
N LYS A 166 24.79 -24.03 30.12
CA LYS A 166 24.70 -23.28 31.37
C LYS A 166 25.78 -23.75 32.36
N GLY A 167 25.85 -25.04 32.63
CA GLY A 167 26.82 -25.62 33.55
C GLY A 167 28.27 -25.27 33.20
N HIS A 168 28.63 -25.35 31.92
CA HIS A 168 29.95 -24.96 31.44
C HIS A 168 30.22 -23.46 31.64
N TRP A 169 29.28 -22.58 31.25
CA TRP A 169 29.42 -21.13 31.40
C TRP A 169 29.59 -20.73 32.87
N SER A 170 28.78 -21.30 33.76
CA SER A 170 28.86 -21.08 35.21
C SER A 170 30.22 -21.47 35.79
N ARG A 171 30.80 -22.61 35.35
CA ARG A 171 32.14 -23.05 35.78
C ARG A 171 33.24 -22.11 35.32
N VAL A 172 33.18 -21.64 34.07
CA VAL A 172 34.18 -20.72 33.50
C VAL A 172 34.11 -19.36 34.21
N GLN A 173 32.91 -18.85 34.49
CA GLN A 173 32.71 -17.54 35.11
C GLN A 173 32.83 -17.56 36.64
N LYS A 174 32.77 -18.73 37.28
CA LYS A 174 32.73 -18.93 38.74
C LYS A 174 31.61 -18.13 39.45
N LYS A 175 30.52 -17.83 38.74
CA LYS A 175 29.35 -17.05 39.24
C LYS A 175 28.05 -17.64 38.70
N PRO A 176 26.92 -17.50 39.43
CA PRO A 176 25.62 -17.95 38.93
C PRO A 176 25.21 -17.20 37.66
N ILE A 177 24.54 -17.91 36.77
CA ILE A 177 24.19 -17.44 35.42
C ILE A 177 23.03 -16.45 35.50
N LYS A 178 23.18 -15.29 34.84
CA LYS A 178 22.13 -14.27 34.70
C LYS A 178 21.06 -14.69 33.67
N SER A 179 19.84 -14.13 33.75
CA SER A 179 18.72 -14.47 32.85
C SER A 179 19.08 -14.39 31.37
N TRP A 180 19.79 -13.33 30.94
CA TRP A 180 20.20 -13.18 29.54
C TRP A 180 21.24 -14.22 29.10
N GLN A 181 22.16 -14.63 29.98
CA GLN A 181 23.17 -15.67 29.69
C GLN A 181 22.50 -17.04 29.54
N SER A 182 21.51 -17.32 30.39
CA SER A 182 20.66 -18.50 30.29
C SER A 182 19.88 -18.53 28.97
N ALA A 183 19.35 -17.38 28.52
CA ALA A 183 18.68 -17.25 27.23
C ALA A 183 19.63 -17.40 26.04
N THR A 184 20.87 -16.92 26.11
CA THR A 184 21.89 -17.17 25.06
C THR A 184 22.18 -18.66 24.94
N CYS A 185 22.37 -19.36 26.07
CA CYS A 185 22.54 -20.81 26.09
C CYS A 185 21.30 -21.53 25.52
N GLY A 186 20.10 -21.07 25.86
CA GLY A 186 18.84 -21.64 25.38
C GLY A 186 18.62 -21.43 23.88
N SER A 187 19.00 -20.25 23.37
CA SER A 187 18.92 -19.91 21.94
C SER A 187 19.90 -20.74 21.11
N LEU A 188 21.13 -20.92 21.61
CA LEU A 188 22.12 -21.79 20.96
C LEU A 188 21.69 -23.26 20.98
N ALA A 189 21.22 -23.76 22.12
CA ALA A 189 20.70 -25.12 22.24
C ALA A 189 19.50 -25.36 21.31
N GLY A 190 18.57 -24.39 21.26
CA GLY A 190 17.41 -24.42 20.36
C GLY A 190 17.79 -24.40 18.89
N ALA A 191 18.78 -23.60 18.50
CA ALA A 191 19.31 -23.56 17.13
C ALA A 191 19.88 -24.93 16.71
N ILE A 192 20.72 -25.55 17.56
CA ILE A 192 21.32 -26.86 17.30
C ILE A 192 20.25 -27.96 17.23
N ALA A 193 19.34 -28.00 18.22
CA ALA A 193 18.22 -28.95 18.23
C ALA A 193 17.31 -28.76 17.01
N GLY A 194 17.07 -27.51 16.60
CA GLY A 194 16.28 -27.14 15.43
C GLY A 194 16.91 -27.64 14.14
N ALA A 195 18.22 -27.45 13.97
CA ALA A 195 18.96 -27.94 12.82
C ALA A 195 18.87 -29.48 12.72
N LEU A 196 19.18 -30.19 13.81
CA LEU A 196 19.18 -31.66 13.85
C LEU A 196 17.80 -32.27 13.62
N THR A 197 16.72 -31.59 14.03
CA THR A 197 15.35 -32.07 13.85
C THR A 197 14.67 -31.51 12.59
N THR A 198 15.41 -30.89 11.67
CA THR A 198 14.86 -30.35 10.40
C THR A 198 14.23 -31.41 9.51
N PRO A 199 14.80 -32.62 9.36
CA PRO A 199 14.15 -33.68 8.58
C PRO A 199 12.72 -34.00 9.07
N LEU A 200 12.54 -34.11 10.40
CA LEU A 200 11.25 -34.43 11.00
C LEU A 200 10.22 -33.29 10.84
N ASP A 201 10.67 -32.03 10.88
CA ASP A 201 9.81 -30.85 10.66
C ASP A 201 9.39 -30.72 9.20
N MET A 202 10.31 -30.99 8.26
CA MET A 202 9.97 -31.07 6.84
C MET A 202 8.90 -32.14 6.59
N ALA A 203 9.05 -33.34 7.18
CA ALA A 203 8.06 -34.40 7.06
C ALA A 203 6.69 -34.01 7.66
N LYS A 204 6.67 -33.41 8.85
CA LYS A 204 5.46 -32.84 9.46
C LYS A 204 4.76 -31.86 8.51
N THR A 205 5.49 -30.89 7.98
CA THR A 205 4.94 -29.85 7.11
C THR A 205 4.34 -30.46 5.83
N ARG A 206 5.01 -31.41 5.18
CA ARG A 206 4.46 -32.09 3.99
C ARG A 206 3.21 -32.91 4.31
N VAL A 207 3.17 -33.61 5.45
CA VAL A 207 1.99 -34.36 5.89
C VAL A 207 0.79 -33.43 6.10
N MET A 208 0.99 -32.29 6.77
CA MET A 208 -0.07 -31.28 7.03
C MET A 208 -0.60 -30.63 5.76
N LEU A 209 0.27 -30.39 4.77
CA LEU A 209 -0.08 -29.80 3.48
C LEU A 209 -0.69 -30.80 2.48
N SER A 210 -0.57 -32.11 2.71
CA SER A 210 -1.07 -33.11 1.77
C SER A 210 -2.61 -33.09 1.66
N ASN A 211 -3.10 -33.19 0.42
CA ASN A 211 -4.54 -33.19 0.09
C ASN A 211 -5.13 -34.61 -0.06
N LYS A 212 -4.36 -35.69 0.16
CA LYS A 212 -4.84 -37.08 0.05
C LYS A 212 -5.97 -37.37 1.06
N VAL A 213 -7.01 -38.10 0.65
CA VAL A 213 -8.14 -38.48 1.54
C VAL A 213 -7.65 -39.43 2.66
N GLN A 214 -8.32 -39.39 3.80
CA GLN A 214 -7.95 -40.14 5.01
C GLN A 214 -7.92 -41.66 4.74
N GLY A 215 -6.79 -42.31 5.06
CA GLY A 215 -6.51 -43.73 4.74
C GLY A 215 -5.31 -43.93 3.79
N GLN A 216 -4.92 -42.90 3.03
CA GLN A 216 -3.71 -42.85 2.20
C GLN A 216 -2.76 -41.74 2.67
N SER A 217 -2.68 -41.49 3.98
CA SER A 217 -1.72 -40.53 4.54
C SER A 217 -0.33 -41.16 4.53
N ASP A 218 0.59 -40.57 3.76
CA ASP A 218 1.99 -40.92 3.80
C ASP A 218 2.49 -40.78 5.26
N GLY A 219 2.99 -41.87 5.84
CA GLY A 219 3.62 -41.82 7.15
C GLY A 219 4.86 -40.94 7.14
N VAL A 220 5.32 -40.49 8.31
CA VAL A 220 6.54 -39.67 8.44
C VAL A 220 7.72 -40.33 7.71
N ILE A 221 7.86 -41.65 7.86
CA ILE A 221 8.91 -42.45 7.25
C ILE A 221 8.79 -42.47 5.72
N SER A 222 7.57 -42.62 5.17
CA SER A 222 7.39 -42.64 3.73
C SER A 222 7.66 -41.28 3.09
N VAL A 223 7.26 -40.19 3.76
CA VAL A 223 7.57 -38.82 3.29
C VAL A 223 9.07 -38.54 3.30
N LEU A 224 9.79 -39.00 4.33
CA LEU A 224 11.25 -38.88 4.40
C LEU A 224 11.95 -39.71 3.32
N ALA A 225 11.51 -40.95 3.13
CA ALA A 225 12.06 -41.84 2.11
C ALA A 225 11.81 -41.30 0.69
N ASP A 226 10.60 -40.78 0.44
CA ASP A 226 10.20 -40.16 -0.83
C ASP A 226 11.05 -38.92 -1.14
N ALA A 227 11.21 -38.02 -0.15
CA ALA A 227 12.04 -36.83 -0.28
C ALA A 227 13.50 -37.17 -0.59
N TRP A 228 14.07 -38.14 0.13
CA TRP A 228 15.43 -38.61 -0.14
C TRP A 228 15.54 -39.17 -1.56
N ARG A 229 14.66 -40.11 -1.93
CA ARG A 229 14.75 -40.82 -3.22
C ARG A 229 14.58 -39.90 -4.43
N HIS A 230 13.67 -38.93 -4.36
CA HIS A 230 13.34 -38.06 -5.51
C HIS A 230 14.14 -36.75 -5.57
N HIS A 231 14.60 -36.23 -4.43
CA HIS A 231 15.25 -34.90 -4.36
C HIS A 231 16.60 -34.90 -3.62
N GLY A 232 17.09 -36.07 -3.19
CA GLY A 232 18.36 -36.23 -2.49
C GLY A 232 18.35 -35.83 -1.02
N PHE A 233 19.45 -36.10 -0.33
CA PHE A 233 19.61 -35.87 1.12
C PHE A 233 19.45 -34.39 1.52
N ALA A 234 19.95 -33.46 0.69
CA ALA A 234 19.84 -32.02 0.95
C ALA A 234 18.38 -31.54 1.08
N SER A 235 17.44 -32.21 0.40
CA SER A 235 16.01 -31.85 0.47
C SER A 235 15.40 -32.07 1.85
N LEU A 236 15.97 -32.95 2.68
CA LEU A 236 15.54 -33.19 4.06
C LEU A 236 15.79 -31.97 4.96
N PHE A 237 16.73 -31.12 4.59
CA PHE A 237 17.09 -29.89 5.31
C PHE A 237 16.52 -28.63 4.65
N ALA A 238 15.52 -28.77 3.78
CA ALA A 238 14.81 -27.64 3.18
C ALA A 238 14.23 -26.73 4.29
N GLY A 239 14.57 -25.43 4.24
CA GLY A 239 14.14 -24.45 5.24
C GLY A 239 14.91 -24.48 6.57
N VAL A 240 16.05 -25.19 6.66
CA VAL A 240 16.90 -25.20 7.88
C VAL A 240 17.33 -23.80 8.31
N VAL A 241 17.74 -22.94 7.36
CA VAL A 241 18.21 -21.58 7.64
C VAL A 241 17.13 -20.72 8.31
N PRO A 242 15.92 -20.53 7.72
CA PRO A 242 14.88 -19.74 8.37
C PRO A 242 14.41 -20.35 9.69
N ARG A 243 14.44 -21.69 9.85
CA ARG A 243 14.11 -22.35 11.11
C ARG A 243 15.12 -22.05 12.22
N VAL A 244 16.41 -22.18 11.93
CA VAL A 244 17.49 -21.91 12.90
C VAL A 244 17.49 -20.45 13.30
N LEU A 245 17.32 -19.53 12.34
CA LEU A 245 17.20 -18.10 12.62
C LEU A 245 15.96 -17.80 13.49
N TRP A 246 14.81 -18.41 13.19
CA TRP A 246 13.59 -18.23 13.98
C TRP A 246 13.79 -18.69 15.43
N LEU A 247 14.40 -19.86 15.65
CA LEU A 247 14.68 -20.39 17.00
C LEU A 247 15.73 -19.57 17.76
N ALA A 248 16.80 -19.16 17.07
CA ALA A 248 17.87 -18.37 17.68
C ALA A 248 17.40 -16.96 18.08
N ILE A 249 16.73 -16.25 17.18
CA ILE A 249 16.22 -14.88 17.43
C ILE A 249 15.00 -14.91 18.36
N GLY A 250 14.14 -15.93 18.20
CA GLY A 250 12.93 -16.10 18.99
C GLY A 250 13.20 -16.21 20.47
N GLY A 251 14.28 -16.88 20.88
CA GLY A 251 14.69 -16.96 22.30
C GLY A 251 14.96 -15.60 22.95
N PHE A 252 15.63 -14.69 22.23
CA PHE A 252 15.89 -13.33 22.71
C PHE A 252 14.63 -12.47 22.75
N VAL A 253 13.81 -12.51 21.69
CA VAL A 253 12.56 -11.76 21.62
C VAL A 253 11.58 -12.24 22.70
N PHE A 254 11.51 -13.55 22.94
CA PHE A 254 10.67 -14.14 23.98
C PHE A 254 11.06 -13.63 25.36
N LEU A 255 12.34 -13.73 25.74
CA LEU A 255 12.78 -13.32 27.08
C LEU A 255 12.59 -11.80 27.29
N GLY A 256 13.00 -10.97 26.33
CA GLY A 256 12.83 -9.52 26.43
C GLY A 256 11.35 -9.12 26.56
N SER A 257 10.47 -9.75 25.77
CA SER A 257 9.02 -9.51 25.85
C SER A 257 8.41 -10.04 27.15
N TYR A 258 8.89 -11.18 27.64
CA TYR A 258 8.43 -11.78 28.89
C TYR A 258 8.81 -10.94 30.10
N GLU A 259 10.04 -10.40 30.16
CA GLU A 259 10.49 -9.53 31.25
C GLU A 259 9.69 -8.22 31.28
N ILE A 260 9.49 -7.58 30.12
CA ILE A 260 8.67 -6.36 30.01
C ILE A 260 7.23 -6.64 30.46
N ALA A 261 6.62 -7.72 29.95
CA ALA A 261 5.26 -8.09 30.31
C ALA A 261 5.13 -8.46 31.78
N SER A 262 6.10 -9.19 32.34
CA SER A 262 6.11 -9.58 33.74
C SER A 262 6.19 -8.35 34.65
N VAL A 263 7.00 -7.34 34.31
CA VAL A 263 7.06 -6.07 35.06
C VAL A 263 5.74 -5.29 34.97
N LEU A 264 5.10 -5.26 33.79
CA LEU A 264 3.82 -4.58 33.59
C LEU A 264 2.69 -5.26 34.37
N PHE A 265 2.57 -6.59 34.27
CA PHE A 265 1.50 -7.36 34.91
C PHE A 265 1.72 -7.57 36.42
N SER A 266 2.95 -7.46 36.92
CA SER A 266 3.23 -7.46 38.36
C SER A 266 3.00 -6.10 39.03
N ARG A 267 3.16 -4.98 38.31
CA ARG A 267 2.93 -3.61 38.82
C ARG A 267 1.47 -3.14 38.77
N SER A 268 0.62 -3.79 37.99
CA SER A 268 -0.79 -3.41 37.87
C SER A 268 -1.60 -3.79 39.14
N SER A 269 -1.77 -2.83 40.05
CA SER A 269 -2.73 -2.87 41.17
C SER A 269 -4.21 -2.85 40.73
N GLN A 270 -4.48 -2.75 39.43
CA GLN A 270 -5.82 -2.60 38.83
C GLN A 270 -6.55 -3.92 38.49
N PHE A 271 -5.97 -5.09 38.74
CA PHE A 271 -6.69 -6.37 38.56
C PHE A 271 -7.81 -6.62 39.59
N SER A 272 -8.04 -5.69 40.52
CA SER A 272 -9.24 -5.65 41.37
C SER A 272 -10.54 -5.32 40.61
N ASN A 273 -10.46 -4.75 39.40
CA ASN A 273 -11.60 -4.28 38.62
C ASN A 273 -11.83 -5.01 37.29
N LEU A 274 -11.36 -6.25 37.14
CA LEU A 274 -11.96 -7.11 36.10
C LEU A 274 -13.39 -7.44 36.52
N PRO A 275 -14.40 -7.22 35.66
CA PRO A 275 -15.78 -7.46 36.03
C PRO A 275 -15.93 -8.90 36.52
N ALA A 276 -16.58 -9.07 37.67
CA ALA A 276 -16.86 -10.37 38.29
C ALA A 276 -17.63 -11.34 37.36
N CYS A 277 -18.01 -10.93 36.15
CA CYS A 277 -18.58 -11.77 35.10
C CYS A 277 -17.56 -12.73 34.44
N VAL A 278 -16.25 -12.45 34.47
CA VAL A 278 -15.23 -13.35 33.87
C VAL A 278 -14.86 -14.49 34.83
N VAL A 279 -14.93 -14.27 36.14
CA VAL A 279 -14.57 -15.28 37.16
C VAL A 279 -15.78 -16.11 37.63
N LYS A 280 -17.02 -15.61 37.49
CA LYS A 280 -18.26 -16.36 37.82
C LYS A 280 -18.93 -17.05 36.62
N SER A 281 -18.26 -17.18 35.47
CA SER A 281 -18.83 -17.96 34.38
C SER A 281 -18.87 -19.44 34.76
N ARG A 282 -20.08 -19.99 34.95
CA ARG A 282 -20.31 -21.44 35.10
C ARG A 282 -19.62 -22.26 33.99
N ARG A 283 -19.33 -21.66 32.83
CA ARG A 283 -18.61 -22.33 31.72
C ARG A 283 -17.11 -22.50 31.96
N ILE A 284 -16.44 -21.59 32.68
CA ILE A 284 -15.01 -21.69 33.00
C ILE A 284 -14.79 -22.65 34.17
N ALA A 285 -15.66 -22.62 35.19
CA ALA A 285 -15.69 -23.63 36.25
C ALA A 285 -16.05 -25.02 35.72
N TYR A 286 -16.92 -25.10 34.70
CA TYR A 286 -17.23 -26.35 34.00
C TYR A 286 -16.06 -26.84 33.14
N LEU A 287 -15.32 -25.95 32.47
CA LEU A 287 -14.07 -26.29 31.74
C LEU A 287 -12.98 -26.78 32.69
N LEU A 288 -12.76 -26.12 33.83
CA LEU A 288 -11.82 -26.57 34.86
C LEU A 288 -12.26 -27.87 35.53
N ARG A 289 -13.58 -28.10 35.74
CA ARG A 289 -14.11 -29.40 36.18
C ARG A 289 -14.00 -30.48 35.11
N LEU A 290 -14.17 -30.15 33.82
CA LEU A 290 -13.95 -31.09 32.71
C LEU A 290 -12.47 -31.46 32.59
N MET A 291 -11.58 -30.49 32.82
CA MET A 291 -10.13 -30.69 32.84
C MET A 291 -9.70 -31.53 34.04
N ASN A 292 -10.26 -31.29 35.23
CA ASN A 292 -10.05 -32.17 36.40
C ASN A 292 -10.66 -33.56 36.16
N LEU A 293 -11.85 -33.68 35.57
CA LEU A 293 -12.41 -34.99 35.19
C LEU A 293 -11.54 -35.72 34.16
N CYS A 294 -10.90 -35.01 33.22
CA CYS A 294 -9.97 -35.62 32.26
C CYS A 294 -8.66 -36.08 32.93
N VAL A 295 -8.20 -35.36 33.95
CA VAL A 295 -7.04 -35.76 34.78
C VAL A 295 -7.41 -36.94 35.69
N ASP A 296 -8.59 -36.94 36.29
CA ASP A 296 -9.10 -38.02 37.16
C ASP A 296 -9.45 -39.30 36.38
N HIS A 297 -9.91 -39.18 35.12
CA HIS A 297 -10.08 -40.34 34.24
C HIS A 297 -8.73 -40.92 33.77
N PHE A 298 -7.67 -40.11 33.73
CA PHE A 298 -6.33 -40.56 33.35
C PHE A 298 -5.62 -41.26 34.52
N THR A 299 -5.82 -40.79 35.75
CA THR A 299 -5.29 -41.43 36.97
C THR A 299 -5.95 -42.79 37.24
N ALA A 300 -7.25 -42.94 36.95
CA ALA A 300 -7.96 -44.22 37.07
C ALA A 300 -7.46 -45.33 36.11
N CYS A 301 -6.84 -44.97 34.98
CA CYS A 301 -6.25 -45.94 34.04
C CYS A 301 -4.78 -46.30 34.34
N SER A 302 -4.19 -45.75 35.41
CA SER A 302 -2.74 -45.85 35.70
C SER A 302 -2.35 -47.00 36.63
N PHE A 303 -3.31 -47.82 37.08
CA PHE A 303 -3.04 -49.01 37.91
C PHE A 303 -3.14 -50.30 37.08
N PHE A 304 -2.09 -50.66 36.34
CA PHE A 304 -1.78 -52.05 36.03
C PHE A 304 -0.26 -52.25 35.93
N PRO A 305 0.29 -53.38 36.40
CA PRO A 305 1.74 -53.60 36.42
C PRO A 305 2.31 -53.71 35.01
N MET A 306 3.58 -53.34 34.88
CA MET A 306 4.40 -53.37 33.67
C MET A 306 4.52 -54.77 33.08
N ASP A 307 3.66 -55.10 32.11
CA ASP A 307 4.05 -55.88 30.94
C ASP A 307 3.01 -55.71 29.82
N LYS A 308 3.50 -55.50 28.59
CA LYS A 308 2.76 -55.29 27.31
C LYS A 308 2.34 -53.83 26.99
N THR A 309 3.28 -53.11 26.37
CA THR A 309 3.11 -51.82 25.66
C THR A 309 2.10 -51.83 24.51
N HIS A 310 1.55 -52.99 24.11
CA HIS A 310 0.55 -53.12 23.05
C HIS A 310 -0.90 -52.79 23.49
N CYS A 311 -1.23 -52.82 24.79
CA CYS A 311 -2.58 -52.52 25.27
C CYS A 311 -2.87 -51.02 25.46
N LEU A 312 -1.85 -50.22 25.80
CA LEU A 312 -2.00 -48.77 26.04
C LEU A 312 -2.43 -48.01 24.76
N PHE A 313 -1.93 -48.44 23.61
CA PHE A 313 -2.24 -47.85 22.30
C PHE A 313 -3.67 -48.19 21.86
N ASN A 314 -4.14 -49.41 22.10
CA ASN A 314 -5.51 -49.81 21.80
C ASN A 314 -6.52 -49.17 22.77
N ALA A 315 -6.20 -49.07 24.07
CA ALA A 315 -7.05 -48.39 25.04
C ALA A 315 -7.23 -46.89 24.73
N LEU A 316 -6.16 -46.18 24.31
CA LEU A 316 -6.27 -44.78 23.85
C LEU A 316 -7.16 -44.65 22.61
N LEU A 317 -7.07 -45.59 21.66
CA LEU A 317 -7.91 -45.64 20.46
C LEU A 317 -9.38 -45.91 20.78
N THR A 318 -9.69 -46.70 21.81
CA THR A 318 -11.09 -46.92 22.25
C THR A 318 -11.68 -45.70 22.96
N THR A 319 -10.87 -44.95 23.73
CA THR A 319 -11.31 -43.71 24.40
C THR A 319 -11.60 -42.59 23.39
N VAL A 320 -10.78 -42.50 22.33
CA VAL A 320 -11.02 -41.60 21.19
C VAL A 320 -12.26 -42.01 20.38
N ARG A 321 -12.57 -43.31 20.30
CA ARG A 321 -13.81 -43.80 19.68
C ARG A 321 -15.06 -43.54 20.53
N ARG A 322 -14.97 -43.52 21.87
CA ARG A 322 -16.09 -43.23 22.77
C ARG A 322 -16.46 -41.74 22.88
N GLN A 323 -15.50 -40.83 22.69
CA GLN A 323 -15.79 -39.38 22.69
C GLN A 323 -16.57 -38.87 21.46
N LYS A 324 -16.79 -39.71 20.43
CA LYS A 324 -17.66 -39.39 19.28
C LYS A 324 -19.13 -39.12 19.66
N VAL A 325 -19.60 -39.60 20.82
CA VAL A 325 -21.01 -39.50 21.21
C VAL A 325 -21.37 -38.18 21.88
N ALA A 326 -20.45 -37.56 22.64
CA ALA A 326 -20.74 -36.33 23.40
C ALA A 326 -20.86 -35.07 22.52
N VAL A 327 -20.17 -35.03 21.37
CA VAL A 327 -20.19 -33.90 20.43
C VAL A 327 -21.47 -33.90 19.57
N HIS A 328 -22.15 -35.05 19.45
CA HIS A 328 -23.35 -35.21 18.63
C HIS A 328 -24.62 -34.61 19.27
N SER A 329 -24.57 -34.21 20.55
CA SER A 329 -25.67 -33.56 21.29
C SER A 329 -25.73 -32.04 21.06
N LEU A 330 -24.60 -31.41 20.72
CA LEU A 330 -24.49 -29.94 20.67
C LEU A 330 -24.80 -29.29 19.32
N MET A 331 -25.06 -30.09 18.26
CA MET A 331 -25.41 -29.55 16.95
C MET A 331 -26.59 -30.29 16.32
N ARG A 332 -27.80 -30.03 16.85
CA ARG A 332 -29.04 -30.19 16.07
C ARG A 332 -29.26 -28.96 15.19
N SER A 333 -29.57 -29.26 13.94
CA SER A 333 -29.69 -28.41 12.74
C SER A 333 -31.04 -27.64 12.69
N PRO A 334 -31.33 -26.78 11.67
CA PRO A 334 -31.61 -27.23 10.29
C PRO A 334 -30.79 -26.45 9.23
N ARG A 335 -30.11 -27.08 8.26
CA ARG A 335 -30.61 -27.68 7.00
C ARG A 335 -31.48 -26.67 6.24
N ARG A 336 -31.11 -26.22 5.03
CA ARG A 336 -31.33 -26.93 3.74
C ARG A 336 -30.77 -26.06 2.59
N ILE A 337 -29.95 -26.59 1.67
CA ILE A 337 -30.18 -26.78 0.20
C ILE A 337 -28.83 -26.37 -0.48
N VAL A 338 -28.21 -27.03 -1.47
CA VAL A 338 -28.44 -28.23 -2.27
C VAL A 338 -27.12 -28.61 -2.98
N LYS A 339 -26.90 -29.93 -3.08
CA LYS A 339 -26.32 -30.77 -4.16
C LYS A 339 -25.22 -30.21 -5.11
N GLY A 340 -24.22 -31.09 -5.31
CA GLY A 340 -23.84 -31.52 -6.67
C GLY A 340 -22.43 -31.17 -7.14
N VAL A 341 -21.41 -31.84 -6.59
CA VAL A 341 -20.08 -31.91 -7.21
C VAL A 341 -20.04 -33.17 -8.09
N LYS A 342 -19.79 -33.01 -9.39
CA LYS A 342 -19.31 -34.09 -10.26
C LYS A 342 -17.79 -34.03 -10.32
N GLN A 343 -17.14 -35.10 -9.89
CA GLN A 343 -15.75 -35.45 -10.20
C GLN A 343 -15.59 -35.64 -11.72
N THR A 344 -14.43 -35.34 -12.26
CA THR A 344 -13.75 -36.21 -13.23
C THR A 344 -12.27 -35.86 -13.34
N ASP A 345 -11.51 -36.91 -13.67
CA ASP A 345 -10.09 -37.12 -13.45
C ASP A 345 -9.12 -36.44 -14.43
N ASN A 346 -7.85 -36.41 -14.00
CA ASN A 346 -6.59 -36.61 -14.73
C ASN A 346 -6.47 -36.15 -16.19
N TYR A 347 -5.41 -35.40 -16.51
CA TYR A 347 -4.26 -35.92 -17.26
C TYR A 347 -3.14 -34.88 -17.41
N ILE A 348 -1.96 -35.46 -17.65
CA ILE A 348 -0.60 -34.96 -17.83
C ILE A 348 -0.49 -33.95 -18.99
N ILE A 349 0.59 -33.14 -19.05
CA ILE A 349 1.45 -32.86 -20.25
C ILE A 349 2.12 -31.47 -20.26
N HIS A 350 3.46 -31.52 -20.43
CA HIS A 350 4.43 -30.66 -21.17
C HIS A 350 4.26 -29.13 -21.32
N ARG A 351 5.40 -28.43 -21.22
CA ARG A 351 5.65 -27.10 -21.84
C ARG A 351 5.65 -27.25 -23.36
N PRO A 352 4.99 -26.36 -24.15
CA PRO A 352 5.72 -25.25 -24.80
C PRO A 352 4.91 -23.98 -25.22
N ALA A 353 5.66 -22.94 -25.63
CA ALA A 353 5.40 -21.80 -26.54
C ALA A 353 4.05 -21.02 -26.53
N GLU A 354 4.13 -19.75 -26.13
CA GLU A 354 2.99 -18.81 -25.91
C GLU A 354 2.21 -18.39 -27.17
N ALA A 355 2.77 -18.52 -28.37
CA ALA A 355 2.13 -18.05 -29.60
C ALA A 355 0.97 -18.96 -30.08
N ASN A 356 1.07 -20.29 -29.89
CA ASN A 356 0.03 -21.24 -30.33
C ASN A 356 -1.15 -21.37 -29.36
N LYS A 357 -0.99 -20.96 -28.09
CA LYS A 357 -2.09 -20.96 -27.10
C LYS A 357 -3.26 -20.07 -27.54
N ARG A 358 -2.98 -18.94 -28.21
CA ARG A 358 -3.99 -17.92 -28.53
C ARG A 358 -5.00 -18.35 -29.60
N LYS A 359 -4.53 -18.97 -30.69
CA LYS A 359 -5.43 -19.57 -31.72
C LYS A 359 -6.17 -20.78 -31.17
N SER A 360 -5.52 -21.63 -30.36
CA SER A 360 -6.16 -22.82 -29.79
C SER A 360 -7.33 -22.48 -28.83
N ARG A 361 -7.26 -21.37 -28.09
CA ARG A 361 -8.31 -20.94 -27.15
C ARG A 361 -9.59 -20.49 -27.87
N LEU A 362 -9.46 -19.74 -28.96
CA LEU A 362 -10.58 -19.31 -29.82
C LEU A 362 -11.26 -20.51 -30.51
N TYR A 363 -10.47 -21.44 -31.07
CA TYR A 363 -10.99 -22.66 -31.69
C TYR A 363 -11.64 -23.62 -30.67
N ARG A 364 -11.09 -23.72 -29.44
CA ARG A 364 -11.65 -24.57 -28.38
C ARG A 364 -13.00 -24.06 -27.86
N ALA A 365 -13.22 -22.74 -27.85
CA ALA A 365 -14.54 -22.17 -27.58
C ALA A 365 -15.57 -22.53 -28.66
N GLN A 366 -15.14 -22.54 -29.93
CA GLN A 366 -15.96 -22.96 -31.08
C GLN A 366 -16.41 -24.43 -30.98
N TYR A 367 -15.51 -25.32 -30.56
CA TYR A 367 -15.82 -26.75 -30.37
C TYR A 367 -16.85 -26.95 -29.25
N LEU A 368 -16.72 -26.23 -28.14
CA LEU A 368 -17.67 -26.27 -27.02
C LEU A 368 -19.05 -25.69 -27.38
N GLU A 369 -19.13 -24.68 -28.26
CA GLU A 369 -20.40 -24.16 -28.77
C GLU A 369 -21.13 -25.20 -29.64
N SER A 370 -20.40 -25.99 -30.44
CA SER A 370 -20.99 -27.07 -31.24
C SER A 370 -21.48 -28.26 -30.38
N ASP A 371 -20.87 -28.52 -29.22
CA ASP A 371 -21.32 -29.57 -28.30
C ASP A 371 -22.51 -29.14 -27.43
N VAL A 372 -22.64 -27.83 -27.13
CA VAL A 372 -23.85 -27.28 -26.47
C VAL A 372 -25.04 -27.21 -27.43
N ALA A 373 -24.79 -27.00 -28.73
CA ALA A 373 -25.85 -27.04 -29.75
C ALA A 373 -26.38 -28.47 -30.05
N LYS A 374 -25.68 -29.52 -29.63
CA LYS A 374 -26.08 -30.93 -29.85
C LYS A 374 -27.01 -31.50 -28.77
N THR A 375 -27.30 -30.76 -27.69
CA THR A 375 -28.38 -31.14 -26.78
C THR A 375 -29.73 -30.73 -27.39
N LYS A 376 -30.64 -31.72 -27.55
CA LYS A 376 -31.95 -31.62 -28.23
C LYS A 376 -32.63 -30.24 -28.16
N PRO A 377 -33.20 -29.74 -29.28
CA PRO A 377 -33.92 -28.48 -29.27
C PRO A 377 -35.19 -28.61 -28.39
N PRO A 378 -35.56 -27.57 -27.63
CA PRO A 378 -36.90 -27.50 -27.07
C PRO A 378 -37.92 -27.27 -28.21
N PRO A 379 -39.20 -27.59 -28.00
CA PRO A 379 -40.21 -27.40 -29.02
C PRO A 379 -40.32 -25.91 -29.35
N THR A 380 -40.59 -25.64 -30.63
CA THR A 380 -41.01 -24.37 -31.20
C THR A 380 -41.95 -23.62 -30.28
N ASP A 381 -41.49 -22.50 -29.73
CA ASP A 381 -42.30 -21.33 -29.37
C ASP A 381 -41.37 -20.17 -29.02
N VAL A 382 -41.40 -19.13 -29.87
CA VAL A 382 -40.92 -17.74 -29.71
C VAL A 382 -39.70 -17.56 -28.78
N ALA A 383 -38.54 -17.20 -29.35
CA ALA A 383 -37.29 -16.91 -28.63
C ALA A 383 -37.50 -16.03 -27.38
N LYS A 384 -37.69 -16.67 -26.22
CA LYS A 384 -37.89 -15.99 -24.94
C LYS A 384 -36.56 -15.41 -24.49
N VAL A 385 -36.47 -14.07 -24.44
CA VAL A 385 -35.39 -13.33 -23.78
C VAL A 385 -35.15 -13.96 -22.39
N ALA A 386 -33.89 -14.26 -22.08
CA ALA A 386 -33.53 -14.94 -20.84
C ALA A 386 -34.15 -14.22 -19.62
N PRO A 387 -34.77 -14.94 -18.67
CA PRO A 387 -35.51 -14.34 -17.57
C PRO A 387 -34.61 -13.44 -16.72
N MET A 388 -35.10 -12.25 -16.42
CA MET A 388 -34.40 -11.23 -15.64
C MET A 388 -34.32 -11.67 -14.18
N LYS A 389 -33.11 -11.67 -13.61
CA LYS A 389 -32.81 -12.08 -12.24
C LYS A 389 -32.44 -10.84 -11.42
N SER A 390 -32.89 -10.79 -10.17
CA SER A 390 -32.61 -9.68 -9.26
C SER A 390 -31.92 -10.18 -8.00
N GLU A 391 -30.79 -9.56 -7.64
CA GLU A 391 -30.08 -9.82 -6.38
C GLU A 391 -29.56 -8.47 -5.85
N GLY A 392 -29.95 -8.09 -4.63
CA GLY A 392 -29.53 -6.82 -4.02
C GLY A 392 -30.04 -5.54 -4.73
N GLY A 393 -31.19 -5.60 -5.40
CA GLY A 393 -31.79 -4.46 -6.13
C GLY A 393 -31.29 -4.26 -7.57
N ILE A 394 -30.28 -5.02 -8.00
CA ILE A 394 -29.73 -4.96 -9.37
C ILE A 394 -30.37 -6.05 -10.22
N LYS A 395 -30.96 -5.67 -11.36
CA LYS A 395 -31.58 -6.59 -12.33
C LYS A 395 -30.57 -6.95 -13.44
N TRP A 396 -30.38 -8.22 -13.72
CA TRP A 396 -29.46 -8.72 -14.75
C TRP A 396 -30.01 -9.96 -15.45
N ARG A 397 -29.49 -10.30 -16.64
CA ARG A 397 -29.88 -11.49 -17.41
C ARG A 397 -28.67 -12.30 -17.85
N ASN A 398 -28.87 -13.58 -18.13
CA ASN A 398 -27.81 -14.41 -18.73
C ASN A 398 -27.71 -14.09 -20.22
N LEU A 399 -26.49 -14.05 -20.76
CA LEU A 399 -26.25 -13.87 -22.18
C LEU A 399 -26.70 -15.11 -22.96
N HIS A 400 -27.61 -14.94 -23.92
CA HIS A 400 -28.16 -16.02 -24.74
C HIS A 400 -27.60 -15.98 -26.18
N PRO A 401 -27.02 -17.08 -26.71
CA PRO A 401 -26.30 -17.08 -27.98
C PRO A 401 -27.10 -16.59 -29.20
N GLU A 402 -28.41 -16.90 -29.25
CA GLU A 402 -29.25 -16.58 -30.41
C GLU A 402 -29.81 -15.15 -30.37
N THR A 403 -30.15 -14.64 -29.17
CA THR A 403 -30.75 -13.29 -29.03
C THR A 403 -29.68 -12.22 -28.93
N ASP A 404 -28.49 -12.54 -28.37
CA ASP A 404 -27.39 -11.60 -28.14
C ASP A 404 -26.25 -11.75 -29.18
N LYS A 405 -26.57 -12.29 -30.37
CA LYS A 405 -25.59 -12.56 -31.43
C LYS A 405 -24.75 -11.32 -31.77
N GLN A 406 -25.38 -10.14 -31.82
CA GLN A 406 -24.70 -8.87 -32.08
C GLN A 406 -23.64 -8.54 -31.01
N VAL A 407 -23.96 -8.71 -29.72
CA VAL A 407 -23.02 -8.47 -28.61
C VAL A 407 -21.84 -9.43 -28.69
N ILE A 408 -22.09 -10.70 -29.02
CA ILE A 408 -21.05 -11.71 -29.19
C ILE A 408 -20.13 -11.34 -30.35
N ASP A 409 -20.67 -10.95 -31.49
CA ASP A 409 -19.88 -10.60 -32.68
C ASP A 409 -19.03 -9.34 -32.44
N VAL A 410 -19.58 -8.32 -31.77
CA VAL A 410 -18.84 -7.13 -31.33
C VAL A 410 -17.70 -7.52 -30.37
N MET A 411 -17.98 -8.36 -29.37
CA MET A 411 -16.94 -8.82 -28.45
C MET A 411 -15.84 -9.62 -29.15
N ARG A 412 -16.17 -10.51 -30.09
CA ARG A 412 -15.16 -11.25 -30.86
C ARG A 412 -14.29 -10.31 -31.69
N SER A 413 -14.89 -9.31 -32.34
CA SER A 413 -14.14 -8.32 -33.12
C SER A 413 -13.18 -7.54 -32.23
N LEU A 414 -13.66 -6.98 -31.12
CA LEU A 414 -12.85 -6.16 -30.21
C LEU A 414 -11.77 -6.97 -29.49
N ALA A 415 -12.07 -8.22 -29.08
CA ALA A 415 -11.09 -9.12 -28.45
C ALA A 415 -10.02 -9.64 -29.44
N SER A 416 -10.32 -9.71 -30.73
CA SER A 416 -9.33 -10.11 -31.75
C SER A 416 -8.25 -9.05 -32.01
N GLY A 417 -8.42 -7.84 -31.47
CA GLY A 417 -7.54 -6.69 -31.73
C GLY A 417 -7.74 -6.05 -33.11
N ARG A 418 -8.64 -6.59 -33.94
CA ARG A 418 -9.08 -5.98 -35.19
C ARG A 418 -10.37 -5.20 -34.93
N ARG A 419 -10.22 -3.96 -34.46
CA ARG A 419 -11.34 -3.03 -34.41
C ARG A 419 -11.71 -2.63 -35.83
N ASN A 420 -12.99 -2.75 -36.18
CA ASN A 420 -13.50 -2.12 -37.38
C ASN A 420 -13.66 -0.63 -37.07
N THR A 421 -12.81 0.20 -37.67
CA THR A 421 -12.73 1.65 -37.40
C THR A 421 -13.98 2.44 -37.80
N SER A 422 -14.93 1.79 -38.45
CA SER A 422 -16.28 2.32 -38.72
C SER A 422 -17.25 2.21 -37.53
N ARG A 423 -16.90 1.45 -36.48
CA ARG A 423 -17.71 1.33 -35.26
C ARG A 423 -17.09 2.14 -34.12
N ASP A 424 -17.86 3.07 -33.56
CA ASP A 424 -17.50 3.90 -32.40
C ASP A 424 -17.60 3.14 -31.06
N GLU A 425 -17.36 1.83 -31.06
CA GLU A 425 -17.43 0.99 -29.86
C GLU A 425 -16.02 0.62 -29.37
N ILE A 426 -15.82 0.67 -28.05
CA ILE A 426 -14.59 0.30 -27.36
C ILE A 426 -14.87 -0.77 -26.31
N LEU A 427 -13.86 -1.61 -26.05
CA LEU A 427 -13.93 -2.67 -25.05
C LEU A 427 -13.09 -2.30 -23.83
N LEU A 428 -13.76 -2.13 -22.69
CA LEU A 428 -13.15 -1.82 -21.40
C LEU A 428 -13.10 -3.08 -20.55
N GLU A 429 -11.92 -3.46 -20.07
CA GLU A 429 -11.72 -4.64 -19.24
C GLU A 429 -11.27 -4.26 -17.83
N GLY A 430 -12.04 -4.67 -16.82
CA GLY A 430 -11.74 -4.44 -15.40
C GLY A 430 -12.51 -3.29 -14.75
N LYS A 431 -12.83 -3.47 -13.46
CA LYS A 431 -13.72 -2.59 -12.68
C LYS A 431 -13.29 -1.11 -12.69
N ARG A 432 -11.99 -0.84 -12.47
CA ARG A 432 -11.45 0.53 -12.37
C ARG A 432 -11.62 1.32 -13.67
N LEU A 433 -11.23 0.73 -14.80
CA LEU A 433 -11.27 1.42 -16.10
C LEU A 433 -12.71 1.73 -16.51
N ILE A 434 -13.64 0.81 -16.22
CA ILE A 434 -15.07 1.02 -16.49
C ILE A 434 -15.66 2.11 -15.59
N GLN A 435 -15.30 2.12 -14.29
CA GLN A 435 -15.74 3.19 -13.37
C GLN A 435 -15.23 4.56 -13.79
N GLU A 436 -13.98 4.63 -14.25
CA GLU A 436 -13.35 5.87 -14.73
C GLU A 436 -14.02 6.38 -16.01
N ALA A 437 -14.34 5.48 -16.94
CA ALA A 437 -15.13 5.81 -18.12
C ALA A 437 -16.51 6.39 -17.72
N ILE A 438 -17.20 5.76 -16.77
CA ILE A 438 -18.50 6.24 -16.26
C ILE A 438 -18.36 7.62 -15.62
N SER A 439 -17.31 7.88 -14.83
CA SER A 439 -17.09 9.20 -14.22
C SER A 439 -16.82 10.31 -15.23
N CYS A 440 -16.28 9.96 -16.41
CA CYS A 440 -16.06 10.88 -17.52
C CYS A 440 -17.28 11.00 -18.45
N GLY A 441 -18.44 10.44 -18.08
CA GLY A 441 -19.66 10.51 -18.88
C GLY A 441 -19.67 9.61 -20.11
N VAL A 442 -18.81 8.58 -20.16
CA VAL A 442 -18.81 7.60 -21.26
C VAL A 442 -20.02 6.69 -21.13
N GLU A 443 -20.81 6.59 -22.20
CA GLU A 443 -21.97 5.71 -22.26
C GLU A 443 -21.54 4.24 -22.34
N ILE A 444 -21.99 3.45 -21.36
CA ILE A 444 -21.76 2.00 -21.32
C ILE A 444 -23.02 1.30 -21.85
N ARG A 445 -22.90 0.58 -22.97
CA ARG A 445 -24.01 -0.14 -23.61
C ARG A 445 -24.29 -1.48 -22.93
N ASN A 446 -23.26 -2.31 -22.82
CA ASN A 446 -23.36 -3.65 -22.23
C ASN A 446 -22.29 -3.84 -21.17
N LEU A 447 -22.69 -4.24 -19.96
CA LEU A 447 -21.79 -4.61 -18.89
C LEU A 447 -21.83 -6.13 -18.69
N ILE A 448 -20.71 -6.78 -18.97
CA ILE A 448 -20.55 -8.23 -18.99
C ILE A 448 -19.80 -8.70 -17.76
N PHE A 449 -20.34 -9.65 -16.99
CA PHE A 449 -19.73 -10.11 -15.74
C PHE A 449 -19.95 -11.61 -15.47
N CYS A 450 -19.12 -12.21 -14.61
CA CYS A 450 -19.23 -13.64 -14.25
C CYS A 450 -20.05 -13.90 -12.98
N ASP A 451 -19.73 -13.12 -11.94
CA ASP A 451 -20.27 -13.25 -10.59
C ASP A 451 -20.99 -11.93 -10.25
N PRO A 452 -22.29 -11.97 -9.89
CA PRO A 452 -23.03 -10.79 -9.44
C PRO A 452 -22.32 -9.99 -8.35
N LYS A 453 -21.49 -10.65 -7.53
CA LYS A 453 -20.72 -9.99 -6.46
C LYS A 453 -19.76 -8.91 -6.97
N VAL A 454 -19.31 -8.99 -8.22
CA VAL A 454 -18.42 -7.97 -8.80
C VAL A 454 -19.14 -6.62 -8.94
N LEU A 455 -20.47 -6.65 -9.08
CA LEU A 455 -21.33 -5.48 -9.17
C LEU A 455 -21.64 -4.80 -7.83
N TYR A 456 -21.21 -5.37 -6.68
CA TYR A 456 -21.36 -4.68 -5.41
C TYR A 456 -20.61 -3.34 -5.42
N ASN A 457 -21.31 -2.28 -5.02
CA ASN A 457 -20.84 -0.90 -5.06
C ASN A 457 -20.36 -0.44 -6.45
N PHE A 458 -20.92 -1.01 -7.52
CA PHE A 458 -20.64 -0.60 -8.89
C PHE A 458 -21.72 0.39 -9.36
N PRO A 459 -21.36 1.53 -9.98
CA PRO A 459 -22.33 2.49 -10.49
C PRO A 459 -23.05 1.89 -11.71
N VAL A 460 -24.26 1.37 -11.49
CA VAL A 460 -25.13 0.84 -12.56
C VAL A 460 -26.13 1.93 -12.95
N SER A 461 -26.16 2.29 -14.23
CA SER A 461 -27.18 3.17 -14.78
C SER A 461 -28.37 2.37 -15.34
N PRO A 462 -29.59 2.93 -15.40
CA PRO A 462 -30.78 2.22 -15.90
C PRO A 462 -30.65 1.77 -17.37
N ASN A 463 -29.83 2.47 -18.15
CA ASN A 463 -29.65 2.24 -19.58
C ASN A 463 -28.58 1.17 -19.89
N MET A 464 -27.88 0.65 -18.88
CA MET A 464 -26.85 -0.40 -19.05
C MET A 464 -27.49 -1.79 -19.11
N ASP A 465 -27.26 -2.53 -20.19
CA ASP A 465 -27.66 -3.94 -20.27
C ASP A 465 -26.65 -4.84 -19.52
N LEU A 466 -27.13 -5.46 -18.44
CA LEU A 466 -26.34 -6.27 -17.51
C LEU A 466 -26.36 -7.75 -17.91
N LEU A 467 -25.26 -8.22 -18.49
CA LEU A 467 -25.11 -9.54 -19.08
C LEU A 467 -24.20 -10.44 -18.25
N ARG A 468 -24.75 -11.50 -17.68
CA ARG A 468 -23.97 -12.54 -17.00
C ARG A 468 -23.48 -13.60 -17.98
N ILE A 469 -22.20 -13.94 -17.90
CA ILE A 469 -21.57 -15.05 -18.64
C ILE A 469 -20.92 -16.07 -17.69
N SER A 470 -20.54 -17.23 -18.21
CA SER A 470 -19.77 -18.22 -17.44
C SER A 470 -18.30 -17.78 -17.30
N SER A 471 -17.64 -18.19 -16.22
CA SER A 471 -16.20 -17.94 -16.02
C SER A 471 -15.34 -18.49 -17.15
N HIS A 472 -15.78 -19.58 -17.80
CA HIS A 472 -15.11 -20.13 -18.97
C HIS A 472 -15.18 -19.18 -20.19
N ARG A 473 -16.36 -18.61 -20.47
CA ARG A 473 -16.54 -17.64 -21.56
C ARG A 473 -15.76 -16.35 -21.31
N MET A 474 -15.71 -15.89 -20.06
CA MET A 474 -14.87 -14.75 -19.67
C MET A 474 -13.38 -15.02 -19.90
N ASN A 475 -12.90 -16.21 -19.53
CA ASN A 475 -11.51 -16.60 -19.81
C ASN A 475 -11.18 -16.68 -21.30
N ALA A 476 -12.17 -16.92 -22.16
CA ALA A 476 -11.99 -16.93 -23.61
C ALA A 476 -11.97 -15.52 -24.22
N TRP A 477 -12.77 -14.59 -23.69
CA TRP A 477 -12.89 -13.22 -24.21
C TRP A 477 -11.89 -12.23 -23.61
N SER A 478 -11.44 -12.48 -22.39
CA SER A 478 -10.44 -11.65 -21.71
C SER A 478 -9.08 -11.70 -22.40
N LEU A 479 -8.42 -10.55 -22.49
CA LEU A 479 -7.05 -10.45 -22.97
C LEU A 479 -6.01 -10.60 -21.86
N LEU A 480 -6.45 -10.88 -20.64
CA LEU A 480 -5.64 -11.04 -19.45
C LEU A 480 -5.50 -12.52 -19.09
N ASP A 481 -4.33 -12.90 -18.60
CA ASP A 481 -4.10 -14.26 -18.09
C ASP A 481 -4.95 -14.55 -16.84
N THR A 482 -5.29 -13.50 -16.09
CA THR A 482 -6.21 -13.54 -14.95
C THR A 482 -7.35 -12.55 -15.18
N PRO A 483 -8.48 -13.00 -15.75
CA PRO A 483 -9.59 -12.11 -16.07
C PRO A 483 -10.21 -11.48 -14.82
N PRO A 484 -10.52 -10.18 -14.83
CA PRO A 484 -11.06 -9.46 -13.68
C PRO A 484 -12.52 -9.84 -13.37
N GLY A 485 -13.16 -10.65 -14.22
CA GLY A 485 -14.54 -11.09 -14.06
C GLY A 485 -15.60 -10.05 -14.42
N ILE A 486 -15.19 -8.91 -15.01
CA ILE A 486 -16.06 -7.84 -15.51
C ILE A 486 -15.43 -7.12 -16.72
N MET A 487 -16.24 -6.88 -17.74
CA MET A 487 -15.90 -6.18 -18.99
C MET A 487 -17.08 -5.31 -19.43
N ALA A 488 -16.85 -4.30 -20.25
CA ALA A 488 -17.90 -3.43 -20.78
C ALA A 488 -17.68 -3.08 -22.24
N ILE A 489 -18.77 -3.05 -23.02
CA ILE A 489 -18.81 -2.41 -24.34
C ILE A 489 -19.29 -0.98 -24.12
N ALA A 490 -18.46 -0.02 -24.50
CA ALA A 490 -18.72 1.40 -24.31
C ALA A 490 -18.65 2.14 -25.65
N GLY A 491 -19.33 3.28 -25.75
CA GLY A 491 -19.12 4.21 -26.86
C GLY A 491 -17.75 4.90 -26.73
N LYS A 492 -17.15 5.27 -27.87
CA LYS A 492 -15.99 6.16 -27.88
C LYS A 492 -16.43 7.54 -27.35
N PRO A 493 -15.72 8.13 -26.38
CA PRO A 493 -16.04 9.46 -25.88
C PRO A 493 -15.94 10.51 -26.99
N SER A 494 -16.86 11.49 -26.98
CA SER A 494 -16.78 12.63 -27.90
C SER A 494 -15.63 13.55 -27.49
N LEU A 495 -14.93 14.13 -28.48
CA LEU A 495 -13.82 15.06 -28.21
C LEU A 495 -14.26 16.28 -27.37
N LYS A 496 -15.51 16.72 -27.51
CA LYS A 496 -16.12 17.77 -26.68
C LYS A 496 -16.21 17.35 -25.21
N ALA A 497 -16.65 16.13 -24.94
CA ALA A 497 -16.74 15.60 -23.57
C ALA A 497 -15.35 15.49 -22.91
N ILE A 498 -14.34 15.02 -23.65
CA ILE A 498 -12.96 14.95 -23.13
C ILE A 498 -12.41 16.35 -22.85
N SER A 499 -12.65 17.31 -23.74
CA SER A 499 -12.18 18.69 -23.57
C SER A 499 -12.85 19.39 -22.38
N GLN A 500 -14.10 19.06 -22.06
CA GLN A 500 -14.78 19.54 -20.85
C GLN A 500 -14.25 18.88 -19.57
N ALA A 501 -13.70 17.66 -19.67
CA ALA A 501 -13.07 16.94 -18.56
C ALA A 501 -11.61 17.39 -18.30
N GLN A 502 -11.02 18.21 -19.17
CA GLN A 502 -9.71 18.81 -18.95
C GLN A 502 -9.77 19.83 -17.79
N THR A 503 -8.79 19.77 -16.89
CA THR A 503 -8.72 20.63 -15.69
C THR A 503 -8.01 21.96 -15.98
N ALA A 504 -8.06 22.91 -15.03
CA ALA A 504 -7.31 24.17 -15.09
C ALA A 504 -5.77 24.00 -15.16
N GLU A 505 -5.26 22.77 -15.08
CA GLU A 505 -3.83 22.45 -15.11
C GLU A 505 -3.30 22.01 -16.49
N THR A 506 -4.09 22.19 -17.56
CA THR A 506 -3.62 21.91 -18.93
C THR A 506 -2.54 22.88 -19.38
N ILE A 507 -1.46 22.36 -19.93
CA ILE A 507 -0.39 23.13 -20.56
C ILE A 507 -0.64 23.22 -22.08
N PRO A 508 -0.19 24.30 -22.75
CA PRO A 508 -0.38 24.50 -24.19
C PRO A 508 0.59 23.64 -25.02
N LEU A 509 0.63 22.32 -24.75
CA LEU A 509 1.46 21.34 -25.43
C LEU A 509 0.58 20.40 -26.27
N ILE A 510 0.87 20.31 -27.56
CA ILE A 510 0.29 19.37 -28.51
C ILE A 510 1.36 18.37 -28.91
N VAL A 511 1.07 17.07 -28.85
CA VAL A 511 2.02 16.02 -29.25
C VAL A 511 1.53 15.29 -30.48
N VAL A 512 2.36 15.26 -31.53
CA VAL A 512 2.10 14.58 -32.80
C VAL A 512 2.92 13.31 -32.86
N CYS A 513 2.27 12.16 -33.01
CA CYS A 513 2.92 10.86 -33.11
C CYS A 513 3.03 10.42 -34.57
N ASP A 514 4.24 10.07 -34.98
CA ASP A 514 4.57 9.54 -36.31
C ASP A 514 5.07 8.09 -36.20
N GLY A 515 4.38 7.16 -36.85
CA GLY A 515 4.81 5.77 -36.95
C GLY A 515 4.87 4.95 -35.64
N ILE A 516 4.18 5.36 -34.57
CA ILE A 516 4.14 4.59 -33.31
C ILE A 516 3.26 3.34 -33.48
N LYS A 517 3.90 2.19 -33.74
CA LYS A 517 3.22 0.92 -34.06
C LYS A 517 2.96 0.03 -32.85
N ASP A 518 3.75 0.15 -31.78
CA ASP A 518 3.60 -0.70 -30.60
C ASP A 518 2.46 -0.20 -29.68
N PRO A 519 1.45 -1.04 -29.37
CA PRO A 519 0.32 -0.67 -28.51
C PRO A 519 0.72 -0.33 -27.07
N SER A 520 1.80 -0.93 -26.54
CA SER A 520 2.27 -0.67 -25.18
C SER A 520 2.92 0.71 -25.09
N ASN A 521 3.71 1.08 -26.11
CA ASN A 521 4.30 2.41 -26.24
C ASN A 521 3.22 3.48 -26.42
N MET A 522 2.24 3.25 -27.30
CA MET A 522 1.12 4.18 -27.51
C MET A 522 0.33 4.41 -26.21
N GLY A 523 0.02 3.35 -25.46
CA GLY A 523 -0.76 3.49 -24.23
C GLY A 523 0.03 4.18 -23.11
N SER A 524 1.31 3.83 -22.97
CA SER A 524 2.21 4.51 -22.03
C SER A 524 2.40 5.99 -22.35
N LEU A 525 2.41 6.35 -23.64
CA LEU A 525 2.49 7.73 -24.12
C LEU A 525 1.21 8.49 -23.77
N ILE A 526 0.02 7.96 -24.10
CA ILE A 526 -1.28 8.57 -23.73
C ILE A 526 -1.37 8.80 -22.21
N ARG A 527 -0.96 7.80 -21.41
CA ARG A 527 -0.93 7.93 -19.94
C ARG A 527 -0.02 9.06 -19.47
N SER A 528 1.19 9.13 -19.99
CA SER A 528 2.18 10.14 -19.61
C SER A 528 1.76 11.54 -20.03
N LEU A 529 1.24 11.70 -21.24
CA LEU A 529 0.79 13.00 -21.77
C LEU A 529 -0.47 13.52 -21.04
N ALA A 530 -1.43 12.64 -20.75
CA ALA A 530 -2.58 12.97 -19.92
C ALA A 530 -2.13 13.43 -18.52
N SER A 531 -1.15 12.74 -17.93
CA SER A 531 -0.60 13.09 -16.62
C SER A 531 0.21 14.40 -16.62
N ALA A 532 0.85 14.73 -17.74
CA ALA A 532 1.52 16.03 -17.93
C ALA A 532 0.52 17.18 -18.19
N GLY A 533 -0.76 16.87 -18.45
CA GLY A 533 -1.80 17.85 -18.77
C GLY A 533 -1.66 18.42 -20.18
N CYS A 534 -1.25 17.61 -21.17
CA CYS A 534 -1.14 18.10 -22.54
C CYS A 534 -2.50 18.51 -23.12
N ARG A 535 -2.51 19.53 -23.98
CA ARG A 535 -3.72 20.06 -24.62
C ARG A 535 -4.37 19.04 -25.56
N ALA A 536 -3.57 18.38 -26.39
CA ALA A 536 -4.05 17.37 -27.32
C ALA A 536 -2.92 16.42 -27.77
N MET A 537 -3.33 15.27 -28.30
CA MET A 537 -2.45 14.32 -28.95
C MET A 537 -3.00 13.95 -30.34
N TYR A 538 -2.15 14.02 -31.35
CA TYR A 538 -2.48 13.69 -32.74
C TYR A 538 -1.70 12.44 -33.16
N THR A 539 -2.35 11.49 -33.81
CA THR A 539 -1.66 10.33 -34.40
C THR A 539 -1.77 10.37 -35.91
N LEU A 540 -0.62 10.32 -36.59
CA LEU A 540 -0.55 10.27 -38.04
C LEU A 540 -0.94 8.88 -38.58
N ALA A 541 -1.39 8.85 -39.83
CA ALA A 541 -1.62 7.62 -40.57
C ALA A 541 -0.36 6.73 -40.53
N GLY A 542 -0.51 5.50 -40.03
CA GLY A 542 0.61 4.57 -39.80
C GLY A 542 0.89 4.26 -38.33
N CYS A 543 0.31 5.01 -37.38
CA CYS A 543 0.29 4.65 -35.96
C CYS A 543 -0.71 3.52 -35.66
N CYS A 544 -0.51 2.81 -34.55
CA CYS A 544 -1.50 1.84 -34.06
C CYS A 544 -2.76 2.54 -33.53
N ASP A 545 -3.92 1.87 -33.59
CA ASP A 545 -5.18 2.41 -33.07
C ASP A 545 -5.06 2.75 -31.58
N PRO A 546 -5.25 4.02 -31.17
CA PRO A 546 -5.13 4.41 -29.77
C PRO A 546 -6.25 3.83 -28.89
N TRP A 547 -7.37 3.40 -29.47
CA TRP A 547 -8.52 2.90 -28.71
C TRP A 547 -8.65 1.38 -28.67
N GLN A 548 -7.66 0.65 -29.20
CA GLN A 548 -7.65 -0.81 -29.06
C GLN A 548 -7.40 -1.21 -27.60
N VAL A 549 -7.91 -2.39 -27.20
CA VAL A 549 -7.93 -2.83 -25.79
C VAL A 549 -6.55 -2.85 -25.12
N LYS A 550 -5.49 -3.21 -25.86
CA LYS A 550 -4.12 -3.19 -25.32
C LYS A 550 -3.65 -1.78 -24.98
N VAL A 551 -3.97 -0.80 -25.81
CA VAL A 551 -3.61 0.61 -25.60
C VAL A 551 -4.43 1.18 -24.46
N LEU A 552 -5.75 0.96 -24.44
CA LEU A 552 -6.64 1.38 -23.34
C LEU A 552 -6.15 0.87 -21.98
N ARG A 553 -5.72 -0.39 -21.92
CA ARG A 553 -5.15 -1.00 -20.72
C ARG A 553 -3.83 -0.34 -20.31
N ALA A 554 -2.90 -0.14 -21.24
CA ALA A 554 -1.62 0.52 -20.95
C ALA A 554 -1.81 2.00 -20.58
N GLY A 555 -2.79 2.67 -21.19
CA GLY A 555 -3.18 4.04 -20.92
C GLY A 555 -3.82 4.25 -19.55
N SER A 556 -4.41 3.21 -18.96
CA SER A 556 -4.92 3.19 -17.58
C SER A 556 -5.81 4.41 -17.24
N GLY A 557 -6.74 4.76 -18.14
CA GLY A 557 -7.68 5.87 -17.96
C GLY A 557 -7.30 7.18 -18.68
N GLY A 558 -6.04 7.36 -19.09
CA GLY A 558 -5.57 8.62 -19.71
C GLY A 558 -6.34 9.07 -20.96
N HIS A 559 -6.94 8.13 -21.70
CA HIS A 559 -7.77 8.38 -22.88
C HIS A 559 -9.00 9.25 -22.58
N PHE A 560 -9.47 9.25 -21.34
CA PHE A 560 -10.66 10.00 -20.94
C PHE A 560 -10.34 11.44 -20.52
N TYR A 561 -9.06 11.82 -20.45
CA TYR A 561 -8.60 13.15 -20.03
C TYR A 561 -7.72 13.85 -21.08
N LEU A 562 -7.26 13.13 -22.11
CA LEU A 562 -6.45 13.66 -23.20
C LEU A 562 -7.23 13.55 -24.51
N PRO A 563 -7.52 14.66 -25.21
CA PRO A 563 -8.09 14.62 -26.54
C PRO A 563 -7.13 13.94 -27.52
N VAL A 564 -7.51 12.76 -28.04
CA VAL A 564 -6.72 11.99 -29.02
C VAL A 564 -7.40 12.05 -30.39
N TYR A 565 -6.75 12.71 -31.35
CA TYR A 565 -7.13 12.72 -32.75
C TYR A 565 -6.35 11.63 -33.47
N GLU A 566 -7.04 10.81 -34.25
CA GLU A 566 -6.48 9.60 -34.84
C GLU A 566 -6.43 9.66 -36.36
N ARG A 567 -5.42 9.00 -36.93
CA ARG A 567 -5.28 8.78 -38.39
C ARG A 567 -5.32 10.06 -39.21
N LEU A 568 -4.68 11.12 -38.73
CA LEU A 568 -4.49 12.33 -39.53
C LEU A 568 -3.49 12.05 -40.65
N HIS A 569 -3.76 12.54 -41.85
CA HIS A 569 -2.75 12.57 -42.90
C HIS A 569 -1.80 13.75 -42.64
N LEU A 570 -0.52 13.58 -42.95
CA LEU A 570 0.49 14.60 -42.70
C LEU A 570 0.18 15.90 -43.48
N GLU A 571 -0.41 15.77 -44.66
CA GLU A 571 -0.84 16.90 -45.51
C GLU A 571 -1.89 17.77 -44.83
N ASP A 572 -2.81 17.15 -44.09
CA ASP A 572 -3.92 17.83 -43.43
C ASP A 572 -3.53 18.41 -42.06
N ILE A 573 -2.36 18.04 -41.50
CA ILE A 573 -2.04 18.41 -40.11
C ILE A 573 -2.00 19.93 -39.90
N ARG A 574 -1.64 20.70 -40.95
CA ARG A 574 -1.56 22.16 -40.89
C ARG A 574 -2.89 22.81 -40.49
N SER A 575 -4.03 22.26 -40.91
CA SER A 575 -5.33 22.81 -40.52
C SER A 575 -5.71 22.53 -39.05
N TYR A 576 -5.02 21.61 -38.39
CA TYR A 576 -5.23 21.28 -36.98
C TYR A 576 -4.25 21.99 -36.03
N LEU A 577 -3.18 22.58 -36.56
CA LEU A 577 -2.20 23.32 -35.75
C LEU A 577 -2.70 24.75 -35.45
N PRO A 578 -2.30 25.35 -34.32
CA PRO A 578 -2.61 26.76 -34.01
C PRO A 578 -2.04 27.73 -35.05
N SER A 579 -2.53 28.96 -35.08
CA SER A 579 -2.01 30.02 -35.97
C SER A 579 -0.56 30.41 -35.66
N GLU A 580 -0.19 30.40 -34.38
CA GLU A 580 1.18 30.60 -33.91
C GLU A 580 1.58 29.46 -32.98
N PHE A 581 2.75 28.87 -33.20
CA PHE A 581 3.26 27.79 -32.37
C PHE A 581 4.78 27.66 -32.51
N THR A 582 5.40 26.99 -31.54
CA THR A 582 6.79 26.52 -31.65
C THR A 582 6.82 25.03 -31.94
N LEU A 583 7.53 24.67 -33.00
CA LEU A 583 7.65 23.29 -33.47
C LEU A 583 8.93 22.63 -32.98
N LEU A 584 8.80 21.51 -32.29
CA LEU A 584 9.89 20.71 -31.76
C LEU A 584 9.84 19.29 -32.33
N LEU A 585 11.00 18.76 -32.72
CA LEU A 585 11.18 17.39 -33.20
C LEU A 585 11.92 16.56 -32.15
N ALA A 586 11.30 15.50 -31.66
CA ALA A 586 11.96 14.51 -30.80
C ALA A 586 12.74 13.51 -31.66
N ASP A 587 14.02 13.76 -31.83
CA ASP A 587 14.92 12.96 -32.65
C ASP A 587 16.18 12.55 -31.87
N ALA A 588 16.67 11.33 -32.12
CA ALA A 588 17.85 10.77 -31.46
C ALA A 588 19.17 11.20 -32.12
N HIS A 589 19.13 11.80 -33.31
CA HIS A 589 20.31 12.31 -34.01
C HIS A 589 20.86 13.56 -33.32
N SER A 590 22.12 13.49 -32.87
CA SER A 590 22.75 14.48 -31.99
C SER A 590 23.79 15.39 -32.67
N THR A 591 23.97 15.27 -33.99
CA THR A 591 25.07 15.94 -34.70
C THR A 591 24.63 16.68 -35.96
N ASN A 592 25.06 17.93 -36.11
CA ASN A 592 25.27 18.59 -37.41
C ASN A 592 26.49 17.97 -38.12
N ALA A 593 26.51 16.66 -38.36
CA ALA A 593 27.65 16.00 -38.96
C ALA A 593 27.38 15.68 -40.43
N SER A 594 27.96 16.52 -41.27
CA SER A 594 28.53 16.22 -42.57
C SER A 594 29.00 14.77 -42.71
N SER A 595 28.16 13.92 -43.29
CA SER A 595 28.57 12.78 -44.13
C SER A 595 27.35 12.18 -44.86
N VAL A 596 27.11 12.72 -46.04
CA VAL A 596 26.49 12.10 -47.23
C VAL A 596 25.31 11.14 -46.98
N SER A 597 24.09 11.68 -46.99
CA SER A 597 23.09 11.40 -48.05
C SER A 597 21.79 12.19 -47.84
N ASN A 598 21.52 13.09 -48.81
CA ASN A 598 20.29 13.86 -49.07
C ASN A 598 20.03 15.14 -48.25
N ASP A 599 20.50 16.26 -48.84
CA ASP A 599 20.19 17.71 -48.79
C ASP A 599 18.99 18.32 -48.01
N THR A 600 18.34 17.66 -47.04
CA THR A 600 17.27 18.30 -46.24
C THR A 600 17.47 18.24 -44.73
N ASP A 601 18.42 17.44 -44.23
CA ASP A 601 18.58 17.18 -42.78
C ASP A 601 19.46 18.21 -42.05
N SER A 602 20.32 18.92 -42.79
CA SER A 602 21.35 19.84 -42.26
C SER A 602 20.85 21.23 -41.86
N GLU A 603 19.58 21.58 -42.13
CA GLU A 603 19.04 22.93 -41.92
C GLU A 603 18.30 23.13 -40.57
N ILE A 604 18.10 22.07 -39.78
CA ILE A 604 17.34 22.16 -38.53
C ILE A 604 18.27 22.37 -37.33
N SER A 605 18.12 23.49 -36.63
CA SER A 605 18.88 23.77 -35.40
C SER A 605 18.57 22.75 -34.29
N VAL A 606 19.63 22.18 -33.71
CA VAL A 606 19.54 21.32 -32.51
C VAL A 606 19.54 22.20 -31.28
N VAL A 607 18.49 22.09 -30.47
CA VAL A 607 18.35 22.83 -29.24
C VAL A 607 18.39 21.86 -28.06
N HIS A 608 19.17 22.22 -27.05
CA HIS A 608 19.25 21.42 -25.83
C HIS A 608 17.88 21.42 -25.13
N TRP A 609 17.43 20.24 -24.68
CA TRP A 609 16.10 20.09 -24.06
C TRP A 609 15.84 21.05 -22.88
N SER A 610 16.88 21.48 -22.16
CA SER A 610 16.78 22.46 -21.06
C SER A 610 16.91 23.93 -21.50
N SER A 611 17.33 24.20 -22.73
CA SER A 611 17.64 25.55 -23.24
C SER A 611 16.64 26.05 -24.28
N ALA A 612 15.72 25.18 -24.73
CA ALA A 612 14.85 25.43 -25.88
C ALA A 612 13.51 26.12 -25.60
N ILE A 613 13.03 26.16 -24.35
CA ILE A 613 11.66 26.62 -24.07
C ILE A 613 11.71 27.89 -23.20
N ARG A 614 12.44 28.91 -23.67
CA ARG A 614 12.22 30.31 -23.21
C ARG A 614 10.95 30.86 -23.86
N MET A 615 9.83 30.16 -23.71
CA MET A 615 8.57 30.56 -24.33
C MET A 615 7.75 31.40 -23.36
N SER A 616 7.23 32.52 -23.86
CA SER A 616 6.17 33.26 -23.20
C SER A 616 5.01 32.31 -22.92
N SER A 617 4.23 32.56 -21.86
CA SER A 617 3.10 31.72 -21.46
C SER A 617 1.97 31.62 -22.49
N GLU A 618 2.08 32.29 -23.64
CA GLU A 618 1.00 32.50 -24.61
C GLU A 618 1.12 31.64 -25.87
N VAL A 619 2.32 31.19 -26.26
CA VAL A 619 2.52 30.44 -27.53
C VAL A 619 2.52 28.93 -27.31
N PRO A 620 1.64 28.15 -27.98
CA PRO A 620 1.62 26.69 -27.90
C PRO A 620 2.88 26.00 -28.44
N VAL A 621 3.24 24.88 -27.82
CA VAL A 621 4.32 23.99 -28.25
C VAL A 621 3.74 22.79 -28.99
N VAL A 622 4.28 22.49 -30.17
CA VAL A 622 3.93 21.30 -30.96
C VAL A 622 5.14 20.39 -30.99
N LEU A 623 5.04 19.20 -30.39
CA LEU A 623 6.12 18.23 -30.29
C LEU A 623 5.83 17.02 -31.19
N PHE A 624 6.66 16.78 -32.19
CA PHE A 624 6.60 15.59 -33.03
C PHE A 624 7.47 14.49 -32.44
N ILE A 625 6.92 13.27 -32.37
CA ILE A 625 7.64 12.10 -31.86
C ILE A 625 7.51 10.90 -32.78
N GLY A 626 8.66 10.31 -33.09
CA GLY A 626 8.79 9.15 -33.96
C GLY A 626 8.93 7.83 -33.19
N SER A 627 8.91 6.73 -33.95
CA SER A 627 9.16 5.38 -33.43
C SER A 627 10.62 5.20 -33.00
N GLU A 628 10.86 4.46 -31.91
CA GLU A 628 12.22 4.12 -31.44
C GLU A 628 13.07 3.41 -32.50
N SER A 629 12.43 2.68 -33.42
CA SER A 629 13.10 1.86 -34.44
C SER A 629 13.36 2.57 -35.77
N SER A 630 12.54 3.57 -36.11
CA SER A 630 12.57 4.23 -37.43
C SER A 630 12.65 5.74 -37.37
N GLY A 631 12.55 6.34 -36.17
CA GLY A 631 12.52 7.77 -35.98
C GLY A 631 11.28 8.43 -36.58
N LEU A 632 11.42 9.70 -36.94
CA LEU A 632 10.43 10.48 -37.67
C LEU A 632 10.51 10.15 -39.17
N SER A 633 9.37 10.16 -39.87
CA SER A 633 9.37 9.97 -41.32
C SER A 633 10.05 11.15 -42.05
N LYS A 634 10.65 10.89 -43.21
CA LYS A 634 11.28 11.93 -44.04
C LYS A 634 10.31 13.06 -44.40
N ALA A 635 9.03 12.73 -44.58
CA ALA A 635 7.99 13.71 -44.86
C ALA A 635 7.74 14.65 -43.67
N THR A 636 7.71 14.10 -42.45
CA THR A 636 7.60 14.89 -41.20
C THR A 636 8.80 15.82 -41.00
N VAL A 637 10.01 15.34 -41.31
CA VAL A 637 11.22 16.17 -41.22
C VAL A 637 11.17 17.32 -42.22
N ARG A 638 10.80 17.07 -43.49
CA ARG A 638 10.63 18.14 -44.51
C ARG A 638 9.60 19.17 -44.09
N LEU A 639 8.44 18.73 -43.57
CA LEU A 639 7.42 19.64 -43.05
C LEU A 639 7.97 20.53 -41.92
N ALA A 640 8.81 19.98 -41.06
CA ALA A 640 9.41 20.75 -39.99
C ALA A 640 10.48 21.75 -40.46
N VAL A 641 11.21 21.47 -41.55
CA VAL A 641 12.07 22.46 -42.22
C VAL A 641 11.24 23.62 -42.73
N GLU A 642 10.15 23.33 -43.46
CA GLU A 642 9.25 24.35 -44.00
C GLU A 642 8.63 25.23 -42.91
N LEU A 643 8.32 24.65 -41.75
CA LEU A 643 7.74 25.34 -40.59
C LEU A 643 8.77 25.91 -39.62
N LYS A 644 10.07 25.94 -39.98
CA LYS A 644 11.17 26.45 -39.14
C LYS A 644 11.22 25.81 -37.74
N GLY A 645 10.98 24.50 -37.67
CA GLY A 645 11.06 23.72 -36.44
C GLY A 645 12.48 23.52 -35.93
N SER A 646 12.61 23.03 -34.70
CA SER A 646 13.89 22.76 -34.04
C SER A 646 13.96 21.32 -33.54
N ARG A 647 15.16 20.70 -33.56
CA ARG A 647 15.38 19.37 -32.97
C ARG A 647 15.61 19.48 -31.48
N LEU A 648 14.89 18.68 -30.69
CA LEU A 648 15.01 18.63 -29.24
C LEU A 648 15.84 17.39 -28.84
N HIS A 649 17.02 17.62 -28.28
CA HIS A 649 17.93 16.54 -27.90
C HIS A 649 17.95 16.29 -26.39
N ILE A 650 17.65 15.04 -25.98
CA ILE A 650 17.82 14.55 -24.61
C ILE A 650 19.28 14.06 -24.45
N PRO A 651 20.07 14.59 -23.50
CA PRO A 651 21.45 14.17 -23.29
C PRO A 651 21.51 12.74 -22.78
N MET A 652 22.07 11.84 -23.60
CA MET A 652 22.27 10.44 -23.27
C MET A 652 23.74 10.18 -22.88
N ALA A 653 23.96 9.34 -21.86
CA ALA A 653 25.31 9.00 -21.39
C ALA A 653 26.15 8.25 -22.46
N GLN A 654 25.50 7.47 -23.33
CA GLN A 654 26.14 6.82 -24.47
C GLN A 654 25.60 7.39 -25.79
N LYS A 655 26.52 7.70 -26.72
CA LYS A 655 26.18 8.17 -28.07
C LYS A 655 25.54 7.04 -28.87
N GLY A 656 24.48 7.36 -29.64
CA GLY A 656 23.81 6.41 -30.55
C GLY A 656 22.70 5.55 -29.94
N MET A 657 22.40 5.67 -28.64
CA MET A 657 21.24 5.02 -28.04
C MET A 657 19.98 5.90 -28.15
N CYS A 658 18.85 5.29 -28.49
CA CYS A 658 17.53 5.93 -28.46
C CYS A 658 16.73 5.45 -27.23
N LEU A 659 16.01 6.38 -26.59
CA LEU A 659 15.02 6.02 -25.57
C LEU A 659 13.78 5.46 -26.25
N ASN A 660 13.04 4.63 -25.51
CA ASN A 660 11.69 4.27 -25.90
C ASN A 660 10.84 5.53 -26.12
N SER A 661 10.08 5.61 -27.21
CA SER A 661 9.32 6.80 -27.59
C SER A 661 8.41 7.31 -26.46
N SER A 662 7.78 6.41 -25.70
CA SER A 662 6.90 6.82 -24.58
C SER A 662 7.68 7.45 -23.42
N VAL A 663 8.91 7.00 -23.17
CA VAL A 663 9.80 7.54 -22.14
C VAL A 663 10.36 8.90 -22.58
N ALA A 664 10.81 9.01 -23.84
CA ALA A 664 11.28 10.26 -24.40
C ALA A 664 10.19 11.35 -24.35
N ALA A 665 8.96 11.02 -24.80
CA ALA A 665 7.81 11.91 -24.69
C ALA A 665 7.53 12.34 -23.24
N ALA A 666 7.60 11.41 -22.29
CA ALA A 666 7.35 11.73 -20.88
C ALA A 666 8.38 12.72 -20.34
N VAL A 667 9.67 12.49 -20.58
CA VAL A 667 10.75 13.39 -20.14
C VAL A 667 10.55 14.79 -20.73
N MET A 668 10.29 14.88 -22.03
CA MET A 668 10.07 16.16 -22.71
C MET A 668 8.81 16.87 -22.20
N ALA A 669 7.68 16.16 -22.09
CA ALA A 669 6.41 16.75 -21.66
C ALA A 669 6.46 17.26 -20.22
N PHE A 670 7.08 16.52 -19.30
CA PHE A 670 7.23 16.97 -17.91
C PHE A 670 8.23 18.10 -17.75
N GLU A 671 9.26 18.17 -18.59
CA GLU A 671 10.16 19.32 -18.63
C GLU A 671 9.45 20.58 -19.15
N ILE A 672 8.69 20.47 -20.25
CA ILE A 672 7.86 21.56 -20.77
C ILE A 672 6.87 22.02 -19.68
N ARG A 673 6.21 21.08 -18.99
CA ARG A 673 5.32 21.39 -17.85
C ARG A 673 6.05 22.13 -16.74
N ARG A 674 7.25 21.69 -16.35
CA ARG A 674 8.07 22.32 -15.31
C ARG A 674 8.35 23.79 -15.65
N GLN A 675 8.81 24.05 -16.88
CA GLN A 675 9.14 25.40 -17.33
C GLN A 675 7.90 26.28 -17.43
N PHE A 676 6.78 25.75 -17.94
CA PHE A 676 5.49 26.45 -17.98
C PHE A 676 5.02 26.86 -16.58
N LEU A 677 5.02 25.92 -15.62
CA LEU A 677 4.60 26.19 -14.24
C LEU A 677 5.56 27.15 -13.50
N GLN A 678 6.86 27.13 -13.83
CA GLN A 678 7.83 28.08 -13.28
C GLN A 678 7.55 29.51 -13.77
N ASN A 679 7.27 29.71 -15.05
CA ASN A 679 6.94 31.02 -15.62
C ASN A 679 5.59 31.55 -15.10
N SER A 680 4.57 30.70 -14.96
CA SER A 680 3.28 31.08 -14.36
C SER A 680 3.41 31.48 -12.87
N LYS A 681 4.35 30.87 -12.14
CA LYS A 681 4.67 31.26 -10.75
C LYS A 681 5.46 32.57 -10.66
N VAL A 682 6.15 33.01 -11.71
CA VAL A 682 6.83 34.33 -11.73
C VAL A 682 5.82 35.48 -11.75
N ASN A 683 4.68 35.33 -12.45
CA ASN A 683 3.61 36.32 -12.43
C ASN A 683 2.84 36.38 -11.09
N LEU A 684 2.71 35.26 -10.37
CA LEU A 684 2.15 35.24 -9.01
C LEU A 684 3.14 35.76 -7.94
N ARG A 685 4.45 35.74 -8.22
CA ARG A 685 5.50 36.26 -7.33
C ARG A 685 5.62 37.79 -7.32
N MET A 686 4.93 38.50 -8.20
CA MET A 686 4.92 39.97 -8.19
C MET A 686 3.97 40.58 -7.15
N VAL A 687 3.09 39.78 -6.52
CA VAL A 687 2.11 40.26 -5.54
C VAL A 687 2.61 40.20 -4.09
N ASP A 688 3.77 39.59 -3.80
CA ASP A 688 4.19 39.33 -2.41
C ASP A 688 5.64 39.74 -2.12
N LYS A 689 6.01 40.96 -2.53
CA LYS A 689 7.34 41.54 -2.25
C LYS A 689 7.46 42.18 -0.86
N THR A 690 6.37 42.30 -0.10
CA THR A 690 6.33 43.06 1.16
C THR A 690 6.57 42.23 2.43
N LEU A 691 6.61 40.89 2.36
CA LEU A 691 6.82 40.00 3.53
C LEU A 691 8.26 39.43 3.66
N ARG A 692 9.20 39.88 2.83
CA ARG A 692 10.48 39.17 2.54
C ARG A 692 11.61 39.25 3.58
N ASN A 693 11.35 39.64 4.82
CA ASN A 693 12.39 39.71 5.85
C ASN A 693 12.20 38.70 7.00
N GLN A 694 11.28 37.74 6.88
CA GLN A 694 11.07 36.71 7.91
C GLN A 694 11.14 35.30 7.32
N TRP A 695 11.93 34.43 7.95
CA TRP A 695 11.93 32.99 7.68
C TRP A 695 10.57 32.38 8.02
N GLN A 696 10.21 31.24 7.44
CA GLN A 696 8.87 30.67 7.57
C GLN A 696 8.89 29.15 7.68
N ALA A 697 7.85 28.57 8.30
CA ALA A 697 7.64 27.13 8.33
C ALA A 697 7.35 26.59 6.91
N VAL A 698 7.86 25.39 6.62
CA VAL A 698 7.60 24.66 5.38
C VAL A 698 6.42 23.73 5.59
N LEU A 699 5.26 24.17 5.11
CA LEU A 699 3.98 23.48 5.24
C LEU A 699 3.45 23.01 3.88
N PRO A 700 2.58 21.99 3.85
CA PRO A 700 1.88 21.59 2.63
C PRO A 700 1.01 22.70 2.01
N ASP A 701 0.87 22.68 0.69
CA ASP A 701 0.14 23.71 -0.09
C ASP A 701 -1.29 23.98 0.43
N LYS A 702 -1.97 22.95 0.97
CA LYS A 702 -3.31 23.08 1.56
C LYS A 702 -3.41 24.09 2.70
N TYR A 703 -2.31 24.40 3.39
CA TYR A 703 -2.23 25.43 4.45
C TYR A 703 -1.75 26.78 3.93
N CYS A 704 -1.05 26.81 2.79
CA CYS A 704 -0.43 28.03 2.25
C CYS A 704 -1.37 28.84 1.37
N ARG A 705 -2.35 28.22 0.71
CA ARG A 705 -3.36 28.95 -0.06
C ARG A 705 -4.25 29.79 0.85
N VAL A 706 -4.57 31.02 0.44
CA VAL A 706 -5.53 31.88 1.15
C VAL A 706 -6.94 31.65 0.63
N GLU A 707 -7.09 31.52 -0.69
CA GLU A 707 -8.37 31.28 -1.35
C GLU A 707 -8.67 29.79 -1.44
N LEU A 708 -9.92 29.42 -1.15
CA LEU A 708 -10.40 28.04 -1.24
C LEU A 708 -11.22 27.86 -2.53
N PRO A 709 -11.21 26.67 -3.16
CA PRO A 709 -12.02 26.42 -4.33
C PRO A 709 -13.50 26.63 -4.00
N LEU A 710 -14.24 27.24 -4.94
CA LEU A 710 -15.66 27.50 -4.80
C LEU A 710 -16.49 26.40 -5.46
N ARG A 711 -17.69 26.16 -4.92
CA ARG A 711 -18.69 25.25 -5.47
C ARG A 711 -20.04 25.95 -5.53
N GLU A 712 -20.76 25.74 -6.62
CA GLU A 712 -22.10 26.30 -6.80
C GLU A 712 -23.14 25.50 -6.01
N PHE A 713 -23.99 26.20 -5.28
CA PHE A 713 -25.07 25.66 -4.46
C PHE A 713 -26.38 26.39 -4.74
N TYR A 714 -27.47 25.64 -4.64
CA TYR A 714 -28.81 26.19 -4.57
C TYR A 714 -29.12 26.71 -3.16
N PHE A 715 -29.77 27.86 -3.07
CA PHE A 715 -30.26 28.41 -1.82
C PHE A 715 -31.66 29.01 -1.97
N PHE A 716 -32.34 29.13 -0.83
CA PHE A 716 -33.65 29.71 -0.70
C PHE A 716 -33.58 31.01 0.11
N ARG A 717 -34.34 32.04 -0.26
CA ARG A 717 -34.34 33.35 0.44
C ARG A 717 -35.67 33.61 1.11
N THR A 718 -35.64 34.02 2.38
CA THR A 718 -36.83 34.46 3.14
C THR A 718 -36.57 35.73 3.93
N ALA A 719 -37.57 36.62 4.03
CA ALA A 719 -37.55 37.78 4.93
C ALA A 719 -38.07 37.45 6.35
N GLU A 720 -38.71 36.29 6.54
CA GLU A 720 -39.39 35.94 7.78
C GLU A 720 -38.51 35.12 8.72
N ASN A 721 -38.15 35.69 9.87
CA ASN A 721 -37.25 35.04 10.84
C ASN A 721 -37.90 33.85 11.56
N ARG A 722 -39.23 33.88 11.77
CA ARG A 722 -39.96 32.85 12.55
C ARG A 722 -39.88 31.45 11.93
N ILE A 723 -39.69 31.39 10.61
CA ILE A 723 -39.76 30.15 9.84
C ILE A 723 -38.38 29.53 9.57
N VAL A 724 -37.29 30.27 9.80
CA VAL A 724 -35.91 29.87 9.46
C VAL A 724 -35.53 28.56 10.14
N SER A 725 -35.78 28.42 11.45
CA SER A 725 -35.45 27.21 12.21
C SER A 725 -36.19 25.98 11.67
N THR A 726 -37.46 26.13 11.33
CA THR A 726 -38.29 25.05 10.78
C THR A 726 -37.83 24.64 9.38
N CYS A 727 -37.53 25.61 8.51
CA CYS A 727 -36.97 25.35 7.19
C CYS A 727 -35.61 24.66 7.26
N VAL A 728 -34.74 25.05 8.21
CA VAL A 728 -33.43 24.42 8.41
C VAL A 728 -33.58 22.94 8.80
N LEU A 729 -34.52 22.61 9.69
CA LEU A 729 -34.77 21.23 10.12
C LEU A 729 -35.33 20.38 8.96
N LEU A 730 -36.32 20.89 8.24
CA LEU A 730 -36.89 20.23 7.06
C LEU A 730 -35.82 19.99 6.00
N CYS A 731 -35.01 21.00 5.70
CA CYS A 731 -33.94 20.87 4.71
C CYS A 731 -32.80 19.94 5.19
N ALA A 732 -32.62 19.74 6.51
CA ALA A 732 -31.65 18.78 7.05
C ALA A 732 -32.15 17.33 6.97
N GLU A 733 -33.45 17.10 7.12
CA GLU A 733 -34.09 15.80 6.92
C GLU A 733 -34.04 15.36 5.45
N ILE A 734 -34.35 16.30 4.55
CA ILE A 734 -34.39 16.04 3.10
C ILE A 734 -32.97 15.94 2.51
N PHE A 735 -32.03 16.77 2.98
CA PHE A 735 -30.66 16.85 2.49
C PHE A 735 -29.63 16.76 3.62
N PRO A 736 -29.28 15.54 4.09
CA PRO A 736 -28.30 15.36 5.16
C PRO A 736 -26.89 15.83 4.75
N TRP A 737 -26.25 16.63 5.61
CA TRP A 737 -25.01 17.36 5.34
C TRP A 737 -23.75 16.67 5.89
N ASP A 738 -23.57 15.38 5.63
CA ASP A 738 -22.42 14.67 6.20
C ASP A 738 -21.07 15.13 5.62
N GLN A 739 -21.07 15.65 4.39
CA GLN A 739 -19.86 16.04 3.65
C GLN A 739 -19.50 17.53 3.76
N PHE A 740 -20.40 18.42 4.22
CA PHE A 740 -20.21 19.88 4.21
C PHE A 740 -20.39 20.52 5.59
N LYS A 741 -19.88 19.86 6.65
CA LYS A 741 -20.06 20.30 8.04
C LYS A 741 -19.41 21.66 8.35
N HIS A 742 -18.49 22.11 7.51
CA HIS A 742 -17.84 23.42 7.62
C HIS A 742 -18.72 24.57 7.13
N LEU A 743 -19.75 24.33 6.32
CA LEU A 743 -20.65 25.39 5.86
C LEU A 743 -21.76 25.62 6.88
N LYS A 744 -22.12 26.88 7.16
CA LYS A 744 -23.35 27.19 7.90
C LYS A 744 -24.53 27.22 6.95
N ARG A 745 -25.66 26.65 7.38
CA ARG A 745 -26.87 26.51 6.55
C ARG A 745 -27.61 27.79 6.28
N VAL A 746 -27.42 28.81 7.12
CA VAL A 746 -28.11 30.09 6.97
C VAL A 746 -27.09 31.21 6.94
N ARG A 747 -27.25 32.12 5.98
CA ARG A 747 -26.58 33.43 5.92
C ARG A 747 -27.62 34.52 6.12
N THR A 748 -27.39 35.35 7.12
CA THR A 748 -28.18 36.57 7.31
C THR A 748 -27.60 37.65 6.40
N VAL A 749 -28.44 38.27 5.58
CA VAL A 749 -28.07 39.39 4.72
C VAL A 749 -28.89 40.59 5.17
N ALA A 750 -28.20 41.68 5.51
CA ALA A 750 -28.82 42.94 5.88
C ALA A 750 -28.56 43.94 4.75
N GLU A 751 -29.62 44.32 4.04
CA GLU A 751 -29.61 45.44 3.11
C GLU A 751 -30.10 46.70 3.83
N THR A 752 -29.84 47.89 3.27
CA THR A 752 -30.11 49.19 3.91
C THR A 752 -31.57 49.42 4.29
N THR A 753 -32.51 48.64 3.73
CA THR A 753 -33.96 48.80 3.91
C THR A 753 -34.67 47.52 4.37
N CYS A 754 -34.04 46.34 4.31
CA CYS A 754 -34.66 45.07 4.69
C CYS A 754 -33.61 44.01 5.11
N LYS A 755 -34.06 43.04 5.91
CA LYS A 755 -33.25 41.91 6.37
C LYS A 755 -33.83 40.62 5.84
N HIS A 756 -33.00 39.81 5.18
CA HIS A 756 -33.40 38.49 4.69
C HIS A 756 -32.37 37.42 5.07
N PHE A 757 -32.80 36.17 4.91
CA PHE A 757 -32.07 34.96 5.28
C PHE A 757 -31.94 34.07 4.06
N ASP A 758 -30.70 33.78 3.67
CA ASP A 758 -30.37 32.83 2.61
C ASP A 758 -30.10 31.45 3.26
N ILE A 759 -30.94 30.47 2.97
CA ILE A 759 -30.87 29.09 3.47
C ILE A 759 -30.29 28.18 2.37
N LEU A 760 -29.11 27.62 2.62
CA LEU A 760 -28.40 26.75 1.68
C LEU A 760 -29.06 25.36 1.60
N LEU A 761 -29.23 24.85 0.38
CA LEU A 761 -29.92 23.59 0.11
C LEU A 761 -28.94 22.48 -0.26
N TRP A 762 -28.40 22.52 -1.49
CA TRP A 762 -27.59 21.44 -2.07
C TRP A 762 -26.68 21.91 -3.22
N PRO A 763 -25.58 21.20 -3.55
CA PRO A 763 -24.78 21.47 -4.74
C PRO A 763 -25.58 21.43 -6.05
N SER A 764 -25.36 22.40 -6.93
CA SER A 764 -26.17 22.54 -8.15
C SER A 764 -25.94 21.44 -9.18
N ASN A 765 -24.74 20.85 -9.19
CA ASN A 765 -24.35 19.78 -10.10
C ASN A 765 -24.84 18.38 -9.69
N GLN A 766 -25.48 18.25 -8.52
CA GLN A 766 -25.96 16.97 -8.00
C GLN A 766 -27.49 16.85 -8.00
N LEU A 767 -28.23 17.95 -8.15
CA LEU A 767 -29.68 17.93 -8.39
C LEU A 767 -29.96 18.11 -9.88
N GLY A 768 -30.62 17.14 -10.51
CA GLY A 768 -31.16 17.32 -11.87
C GLY A 768 -32.45 18.16 -11.87
N ASP A 769 -32.78 18.80 -12.99
CA ASP A 769 -33.94 19.70 -13.13
C ASP A 769 -35.27 19.05 -12.72
N LEU A 770 -35.42 17.75 -12.99
CA LEU A 770 -36.63 16.98 -12.66
C LEU A 770 -36.79 16.68 -11.16
N GLN A 771 -35.69 16.68 -10.40
CA GLN A 771 -35.71 16.57 -8.94
C GLN A 771 -35.92 17.93 -8.29
N LEU A 772 -35.44 19.00 -8.92
CA LEU A 772 -35.62 20.38 -8.49
C LEU A 772 -37.09 20.82 -8.52
N SER A 773 -37.84 20.40 -9.54
CA SER A 773 -39.29 20.68 -9.67
C SER A 773 -40.10 19.95 -8.59
N LYS A 774 -39.88 18.63 -8.42
CA LYS A 774 -40.49 17.84 -7.33
C LYS A 774 -40.15 18.37 -5.94
N PHE A 775 -38.92 18.86 -5.76
CA PHE A 775 -38.48 19.49 -4.51
C PHE A 775 -39.21 20.81 -4.25
N SER A 776 -39.35 21.65 -5.28
CA SER A 776 -40.09 22.91 -5.19
C SER A 776 -41.55 22.65 -4.79
N GLU A 777 -42.17 21.58 -5.32
CA GLU A 777 -43.51 21.14 -4.93
C GLU A 777 -43.58 20.61 -3.48
N GLN A 778 -42.62 19.79 -3.04
CA GLN A 778 -42.58 19.27 -1.66
C GLN A 778 -42.37 20.38 -0.63
N MET A 779 -41.48 21.34 -0.92
CA MET A 779 -41.28 22.51 -0.05
C MET A 779 -42.51 23.40 -0.02
N ARG A 780 -43.19 23.63 -1.14
CA ARG A 780 -44.49 24.33 -1.16
C ARG A 780 -45.54 23.60 -0.33
N SER A 781 -45.62 22.28 -0.44
CA SER A 781 -46.54 21.46 0.37
C SER A 781 -46.23 21.55 1.87
N ALA A 782 -44.96 21.50 2.26
CA ALA A 782 -44.53 21.63 3.64
C ALA A 782 -44.80 23.04 4.19
N CYS A 783 -44.54 24.09 3.41
CA CYS A 783 -44.82 25.48 3.78
C CYS A 783 -46.33 25.79 3.86
N ASN A 784 -47.15 25.20 2.98
CA ASN A 784 -48.61 25.30 3.05
C ASN A 784 -49.16 24.64 4.33
N THR A 785 -48.53 23.55 4.79
CA THR A 785 -48.90 22.87 6.06
C THR A 785 -48.62 23.74 7.29
N ILE A 786 -47.68 24.69 7.16
CA ILE A 786 -47.24 25.60 8.24
C ILE A 786 -47.79 27.03 8.02
N ASN A 787 -48.68 27.21 7.03
CA ASN A 787 -49.33 28.47 6.68
C ASN A 787 -48.35 29.59 6.26
N ILE A 788 -47.26 29.21 5.58
CA ILE A 788 -46.21 30.14 5.11
C ILE A 788 -46.36 30.34 3.61
N SER A 789 -46.62 31.59 3.21
CA SER A 789 -46.62 32.02 1.81
C SER A 789 -45.18 32.15 1.30
N LEU A 790 -44.68 31.11 0.63
CA LEU A 790 -43.52 31.24 -0.25
C LEU A 790 -43.99 31.99 -1.51
N GLU A 791 -43.88 33.32 -1.55
CA GLU A 791 -43.93 34.05 -2.83
C GLU A 791 -42.94 33.39 -3.79
N GLU A 792 -43.24 33.33 -5.10
CA GLU A 792 -42.48 32.64 -6.15
C GLU A 792 -40.96 32.89 -6.11
N THR A 793 -40.26 32.27 -5.17
CA THR A 793 -38.90 32.67 -4.82
C THR A 793 -37.96 31.75 -5.56
N LEU A 794 -37.45 32.33 -6.65
CA LEU A 794 -36.31 31.88 -7.45
C LEU A 794 -35.36 31.03 -6.62
N LEU A 795 -35.21 29.78 -7.06
CA LEU A 795 -34.22 28.87 -6.55
C LEU A 795 -32.85 29.39 -7.04
N LEU A 796 -32.25 30.29 -6.25
CA LEU A 796 -31.07 31.04 -6.65
C LEU A 796 -29.80 30.20 -6.46
N LYS A 797 -28.79 30.50 -7.26
CA LYS A 797 -27.47 29.87 -7.21
C LYS A 797 -26.47 30.81 -6.56
N THR A 798 -25.59 30.27 -5.72
CA THR A 798 -24.48 31.01 -5.12
C THR A 798 -23.25 30.14 -5.07
N PHE A 799 -22.07 30.75 -5.09
CA PHE A 799 -20.81 30.06 -4.86
C PHE A 799 -20.46 30.06 -3.37
N VAL A 800 -20.05 28.92 -2.84
CA VAL A 800 -19.61 28.74 -1.45
C VAL A 800 -18.28 27.97 -1.40
N PRO A 801 -17.48 28.09 -0.32
CA PRO A 801 -16.23 27.34 -0.16
C PRO A 801 -16.46 25.82 -0.21
N ALA A 802 -15.84 25.15 -1.18
CA ALA A 802 -15.98 23.71 -1.39
C ALA A 802 -15.27 22.88 -0.31
N GLU A 803 -14.25 23.46 0.32
CA GLU A 803 -13.39 22.81 1.31
C GLU A 803 -13.42 23.56 2.65
N GLU A 804 -13.08 22.86 3.73
CA GLU A 804 -13.00 23.45 5.06
C GLU A 804 -11.77 24.39 5.20
N PRO A 805 -11.91 25.56 5.84
CA PRO A 805 -10.78 26.41 6.14
C PRO A 805 -9.89 25.76 7.21
N LEU A 806 -8.60 25.63 6.91
CA LEU A 806 -7.59 25.04 7.80
C LEU A 806 -6.78 26.10 8.56
N THR A 807 -6.70 27.32 8.03
CA THR A 807 -5.95 28.44 8.62
C THR A 807 -6.85 29.65 8.86
N ARG A 808 -6.42 30.57 9.73
CA ARG A 808 -7.17 31.79 10.03
C ARG A 808 -7.31 32.72 8.82
N ALA A 809 -6.29 32.76 7.96
CA ALA A 809 -6.34 33.48 6.69
C ALA A 809 -7.41 32.88 5.75
N GLN A 810 -7.42 31.55 5.61
CA GLN A 810 -8.46 30.85 4.84
C GLN A 810 -9.85 31.06 5.43
N TYR A 811 -9.98 31.05 6.76
CA TYR A 811 -11.26 31.32 7.41
C TYR A 811 -11.75 32.74 7.14
N ARG A 812 -10.88 33.76 7.26
CA ARG A 812 -11.27 35.15 6.98
C ARG A 812 -11.77 35.32 5.55
N TRP A 813 -11.08 34.70 4.59
CA TRP A 813 -11.51 34.70 3.19
C TRP A 813 -12.79 33.88 2.99
N ALA A 814 -12.87 32.66 3.53
CA ALA A 814 -14.04 31.82 3.38
C ALA A 814 -15.29 32.48 3.98
N ALA A 815 -15.15 33.12 5.14
CA ALA A 815 -16.21 33.84 5.84
C ALA A 815 -16.67 35.10 5.08
N SER A 816 -15.81 35.72 4.24
CA SER A 816 -16.25 36.83 3.38
C SER A 816 -17.09 36.33 2.19
N VAL A 817 -16.93 35.07 1.78
CA VAL A 817 -17.73 34.44 0.72
C VAL A 817 -19.04 33.86 1.27
N TRP A 818 -18.95 33.01 2.30
CA TRP A 818 -20.11 32.38 2.95
C TRP A 818 -19.83 32.09 4.43
N PRO A 819 -20.82 32.17 5.33
CA PRO A 819 -20.61 31.83 6.74
C PRO A 819 -20.16 30.38 6.92
N VAL A 820 -18.99 30.19 7.51
CA VAL A 820 -18.38 28.87 7.75
C VAL A 820 -18.08 28.64 9.24
N ALA A 821 -18.01 27.38 9.63
CA ALA A 821 -17.48 26.94 10.92
C ALA A 821 -15.96 26.74 10.79
N PHE A 822 -15.21 27.25 11.75
CA PHE A 822 -13.75 27.13 11.78
C PHE A 822 -13.27 26.83 13.19
N HIS A 823 -12.43 25.82 13.29
CA HIS A 823 -11.78 25.41 14.53
C HIS A 823 -10.27 25.47 14.28
N GLU A 824 -9.62 26.45 14.88
CA GLU A 824 -8.20 26.71 14.63
C GLU A 824 -7.31 25.61 15.21
N ASN A 825 -6.46 25.03 14.35
CA ASN A 825 -5.40 24.14 14.82
C ASN A 825 -4.28 24.98 15.43
N LYS A 826 -4.26 25.05 16.76
CA LYS A 826 -3.29 25.85 17.54
C LYS A 826 -1.82 25.59 17.16
N ARG A 827 -1.47 24.36 16.77
CA ARG A 827 -0.09 24.02 16.36
C ARG A 827 0.26 24.57 14.98
N ILE A 828 -0.66 24.50 14.02
CA ILE A 828 -0.42 25.04 12.68
C ILE A 828 -0.40 26.57 12.72
N ALA A 829 -1.31 27.18 13.50
CA ALA A 829 -1.31 28.62 13.73
C ALA A 829 0.03 29.08 14.31
N SER A 830 0.55 28.38 15.32
CA SER A 830 1.83 28.76 15.93
C SER A 830 3.06 28.54 15.04
N LEU A 831 2.98 27.60 14.08
CA LEU A 831 4.01 27.42 13.03
C LEU A 831 3.97 28.54 11.98
N ILE A 832 2.78 28.99 11.59
CA ILE A 832 2.60 30.07 10.60
C ILE A 832 3.01 31.42 11.20
N GLU A 833 2.57 31.70 12.43
CA GLU A 833 2.86 32.96 13.14
C GLU A 833 4.24 32.96 13.83
N LEU A 834 4.94 31.82 13.80
CA LEU A 834 6.24 31.61 14.48
C LEU A 834 6.23 31.94 15.98
N THR A 835 5.05 31.85 16.62
CA THR A 835 4.88 32.08 18.06
C THR A 835 5.45 30.95 18.92
N LEU A 836 5.93 29.89 18.29
CA LEU A 836 6.71 28.81 18.92
C LEU A 836 8.10 29.25 19.41
N PHE A 837 8.59 30.40 18.94
CA PHE A 837 9.92 30.91 19.22
C PHE A 837 9.84 32.21 20.00
N SER A 838 10.46 32.22 21.19
CA SER A 838 10.72 33.46 21.91
C SER A 838 11.71 34.33 21.13
N ASN A 839 11.83 35.62 21.48
CA ASN A 839 12.84 36.49 20.86
C ASN A 839 14.27 35.95 21.07
N ALA A 840 14.55 35.37 22.25
CA ALA A 840 15.82 34.71 22.53
C ALA A 840 16.06 33.47 21.64
N ASP A 841 15.01 32.70 21.32
CA ASP A 841 15.13 31.57 20.39
C ASP A 841 15.46 32.05 18.97
N LYS A 842 14.87 33.17 18.53
CA LYS A 842 15.14 33.76 17.20
C LYS A 842 16.59 34.22 17.08
N GLU A 843 17.12 34.90 18.10
CA GLU A 843 18.54 35.28 18.16
C GLU A 843 19.45 34.05 18.16
N ALA A 844 19.09 32.99 18.89
CA ALA A 844 19.85 31.74 18.90
C ALA A 844 19.86 31.06 17.51
N ILE A 845 18.72 31.04 16.81
CA ILE A 845 18.60 30.50 15.45
C ILE A 845 19.52 31.25 14.47
N GLU A 846 19.54 32.58 14.53
CA GLU A 846 20.44 33.42 13.71
C GLU A 846 21.91 33.19 14.05
N LYS A 847 22.24 33.05 15.34
CA LYS A 847 23.58 32.69 15.80
C LYS A 847 24.06 31.35 15.23
N TYR A 848 23.25 30.30 15.29
CA TYR A 848 23.63 28.99 14.77
C TYR A 848 23.66 28.94 13.24
N MET A 849 22.78 29.68 12.56
CA MET A 849 22.86 29.82 11.11
C MET A 849 24.11 30.59 10.69
N SER A 850 24.49 31.64 11.41
CA SER A 850 25.75 32.37 11.21
C SER A 850 26.96 31.44 11.35
N LEU A 851 26.95 30.55 12.34
CA LEU A 851 27.99 29.52 12.51
C LEU A 851 28.03 28.55 11.31
N ALA A 852 26.86 28.14 10.79
CA ALA A 852 26.79 27.30 9.59
C ALA A 852 27.36 28.03 8.36
N ILE A 853 27.10 29.33 8.20
CA ILE A 853 27.65 30.17 7.13
C ILE A 853 29.17 30.29 7.27
N GLN A 854 29.69 30.55 8.48
CA GLN A 854 31.14 30.62 8.73
C GLN A 854 31.82 29.29 8.39
N THR A 855 31.19 28.16 8.77
CA THR A 855 31.67 26.82 8.45
C THR A 855 31.68 26.57 6.94
N ALA A 856 30.69 27.06 6.21
CA ALA A 856 30.64 26.98 4.75
C ALA A 856 31.77 27.77 4.07
N LYS A 857 32.16 28.93 4.62
CA LYS A 857 33.23 29.79 4.07
C LYS A 857 34.63 29.16 4.12
N ILE A 858 34.83 28.10 4.91
CA ILE A 858 36.09 27.34 4.96
C ILE A 858 36.32 26.57 3.65
N VAL A 859 35.27 26.31 2.86
CA VAL A 859 35.33 25.58 1.59
C VAL A 859 36.06 26.41 0.51
N ASN A 860 36.95 25.76 -0.26
CA ASN A 860 37.69 26.38 -1.35
C ASN A 860 36.75 26.90 -2.47
N GLN A 861 37.05 28.07 -3.05
CA GLN A 861 36.18 28.85 -3.96
C GLN A 861 35.77 28.16 -5.27
N LYS A 862 36.30 26.96 -5.57
CA LYS A 862 35.98 26.20 -6.79
C LYS A 862 34.77 25.27 -6.66
N MET A 863 34.14 25.18 -5.48
CA MET A 863 32.98 24.30 -5.24
C MET A 863 31.85 25.04 -4.54
N GLU A 864 30.63 24.48 -4.63
CA GLU A 864 29.48 24.98 -3.89
C GLU A 864 29.78 24.94 -2.39
N ALA A 865 29.61 26.05 -1.68
CA ALA A 865 29.90 26.12 -0.25
C ALA A 865 28.64 25.79 0.56
N VAL A 866 28.68 24.67 1.30
CA VAL A 866 27.58 24.23 2.18
C VAL A 866 28.12 23.92 3.56
N GLY A 867 27.58 24.62 4.57
CA GLY A 867 27.80 24.35 5.98
C GLY A 867 26.54 23.85 6.69
N CYS A 868 26.74 23.01 7.70
CA CYS A 868 25.72 22.34 8.50
C CYS A 868 26.12 22.32 9.99
N VAL A 869 25.20 22.64 10.89
CA VAL A 869 25.41 22.64 12.34
C VAL A 869 24.29 21.87 13.04
N ILE A 870 24.61 20.98 13.98
CA ILE A 870 23.65 20.25 14.81
C ILE A 870 23.83 20.69 16.27
N VAL A 871 22.73 21.06 16.93
CA VAL A 871 22.74 21.68 18.27
C VAL A 871 21.74 20.99 19.18
N GLU A 872 22.10 20.82 20.46
CA GLU A 872 21.14 20.50 21.51
C GLU A 872 20.44 21.80 21.99
N PRO A 873 19.16 21.98 21.68
CA PRO A 873 18.47 23.26 21.84
C PRO A 873 18.19 23.65 23.29
N LYS A 874 18.20 22.69 24.23
CA LYS A 874 17.96 22.96 25.65
C LYS A 874 19.19 23.50 26.37
N SER A 875 20.36 23.04 25.97
CA SER A 875 21.65 23.41 26.57
C SER A 875 22.37 24.48 25.74
N GLY A 876 22.00 24.65 24.47
CA GLY A 876 22.70 25.50 23.51
C GLY A 876 24.04 24.91 23.03
N VAL A 877 24.30 23.64 23.36
CA VAL A 877 25.56 22.97 23.02
C VAL A 877 25.57 22.61 21.54
N VAL A 878 26.60 23.06 20.83
CA VAL A 878 26.85 22.66 19.45
C VAL A 878 27.52 21.29 19.44
N LEU A 879 26.85 20.31 18.82
CA LEU A 879 27.29 18.92 18.75
C LEU A 879 28.12 18.63 17.50
N ALA A 880 27.77 19.28 16.38
CA ALA A 880 28.52 19.14 15.14
C ALA A 880 28.44 20.40 14.24
N THR A 881 29.48 20.70 13.47
CA THR A 881 29.70 21.84 12.54
C THR A 881 30.40 21.43 11.22
N ALA A 882 29.71 20.83 10.24
CA ALA A 882 30.32 20.26 9.04
C ALA A 882 30.19 21.11 7.78
N HIS A 883 31.13 20.93 6.84
CA HIS A 883 31.07 21.51 5.49
C HIS A 883 31.36 20.46 4.40
N ASN A 884 31.06 20.80 3.15
CA ASN A 884 31.26 19.92 1.98
C ASN A 884 32.62 20.09 1.27
N GLY A 885 33.61 20.74 1.90
CA GLY A 885 34.83 21.22 1.23
C GLY A 885 35.94 20.19 0.97
N MET A 886 35.73 18.91 1.24
CA MET A 886 36.74 17.85 1.07
C MET A 886 36.43 16.92 -0.11
N MET A 887 36.04 17.47 -1.27
CA MET A 887 35.77 16.66 -2.45
C MET A 887 37.03 16.35 -3.25
N SER A 888 37.31 15.06 -3.41
CA SER A 888 37.79 14.54 -4.70
C SER A 888 37.32 13.10 -5.00
N SER A 889 36.80 12.32 -4.03
CA SER A 889 36.55 10.89 -4.29
C SER A 889 35.24 10.26 -3.79
N ASN A 890 34.48 10.88 -2.86
CA ASN A 890 33.34 10.20 -2.22
C ASN A 890 31.99 10.95 -2.38
N PRO A 891 31.00 10.38 -3.09
CA PRO A 891 29.67 10.98 -3.31
C PRO A 891 28.81 11.09 -2.03
N LEU A 892 29.23 10.51 -0.90
CA LEU A 892 28.49 10.52 0.36
C LEU A 892 28.89 11.66 1.31
N LYS A 893 29.98 12.41 1.02
CA LYS A 893 30.52 13.48 1.89
C LYS A 893 29.76 14.81 1.79
N HIS A 894 28.43 14.77 1.95
CA HIS A 894 27.62 15.99 2.09
C HIS A 894 27.73 16.56 3.50
N ALA A 895 27.66 17.89 3.66
CA ALA A 895 27.77 18.56 4.95
C ALA A 895 26.81 18.00 6.02
N VAL A 896 25.57 17.68 5.64
CA VAL A 896 24.58 17.07 6.56
C VAL A 896 24.99 15.65 6.98
N ILE A 897 25.50 14.83 6.06
CA ILE A 897 25.92 13.46 6.36
C ILE A 897 27.15 13.47 7.28
N ALA A 898 28.11 14.35 7.00
CA ALA A 898 29.28 14.54 7.84
C ALA A 898 28.89 15.04 9.25
N ALA A 899 27.91 15.94 9.38
CA ALA A 899 27.41 16.37 10.68
C ALA A 899 26.77 15.21 11.47
N ILE A 900 25.99 14.34 10.81
CA ILE A 900 25.38 13.16 11.44
C ILE A 900 26.44 12.15 11.88
N ASP A 901 27.47 11.92 11.04
CA ASP A 901 28.58 11.03 11.38
C ASP A 901 29.30 11.49 12.67
N ILE A 902 29.49 12.80 12.83
CA ILE A 902 30.14 13.36 14.03
C ILE A 902 29.26 13.21 15.27
N VAL A 903 27.94 13.35 15.12
CA VAL A 903 27.00 13.02 16.21
C VAL A 903 27.05 11.52 16.55
N ALA A 904 27.26 10.64 15.55
CA ALA A 904 27.43 9.20 15.78
C ALA A 904 28.73 8.90 16.55
N GLN A 905 29.83 9.56 16.20
CA GLN A 905 31.10 9.47 16.92
C GLN A 905 30.96 9.96 18.37
N PHE A 906 30.22 11.05 18.60
CA PHE A 906 29.88 11.51 19.96
C PHE A 906 29.13 10.45 20.78
N HIS A 907 28.32 9.60 20.13
CA HIS A 907 27.65 8.45 20.77
C HIS A 907 28.49 7.17 20.83
N GLY A 908 29.78 7.22 20.43
CA GLY A 908 30.72 6.11 20.51
C GLY A 908 30.74 5.19 19.28
N ALA A 909 30.18 5.61 18.14
CA ALA A 909 30.32 4.88 16.88
C ALA A 909 31.69 5.12 16.23
N SER A 910 32.18 4.15 15.46
CA SER A 910 33.37 4.33 14.62
C SER A 910 33.09 5.37 13.50
N PRO A 911 34.06 6.23 13.16
CA PRO A 911 33.88 7.25 12.12
C PRO A 911 33.60 6.61 10.76
N LEU A 912 32.65 7.16 10.00
CA LEU A 912 32.41 6.77 8.60
C LEU A 912 33.44 7.41 7.64
N PHE A 913 34.09 8.49 8.05
CA PHE A 913 35.10 9.18 7.26
C PHE A 913 36.40 9.36 8.06
N ASP A 914 37.51 8.83 7.52
CA ASP A 914 38.84 9.04 8.09
C ASP A 914 39.25 10.52 7.97
N HIS A 915 39.62 11.11 9.11
CA HIS A 915 40.09 12.50 9.26
C HIS A 915 39.19 13.58 8.61
N LEU A 916 38.35 14.22 9.44
CA LEU A 916 37.70 15.50 9.12
C LEU A 916 38.46 16.64 9.82
N PRO A 917 39.52 17.23 9.21
CA PRO A 917 40.18 18.39 9.79
C PRO A 917 39.21 19.59 9.87
N GLY A 918 39.07 20.17 11.07
CA GLY A 918 38.24 21.35 11.32
C GLY A 918 37.18 21.22 12.42
N PHE A 919 37.19 20.15 13.22
CA PHE A 919 36.11 19.89 14.18
C PHE A 919 36.54 19.82 15.64
N SER A 920 35.81 20.55 16.47
CA SER A 920 35.97 20.58 17.91
C SER A 920 34.79 19.89 18.59
N ILE A 921 35.06 18.80 19.32
CA ILE A 921 34.15 18.12 20.25
C ILE A 921 34.18 18.88 21.60
N ALA A 922 34.24 20.22 21.61
CA ALA A 922 34.60 20.98 22.81
C ALA A 922 33.56 21.02 23.93
N ALA A 923 32.31 20.60 23.72
CA ALA A 923 31.25 20.73 24.74
C ALA A 923 30.49 19.43 25.06
N ALA A 924 30.94 18.31 24.49
CA ALA A 924 30.36 16.98 24.63
C ALA A 924 30.28 16.48 26.09
N ASP A 925 31.27 16.83 26.92
CA ASP A 925 31.40 16.36 28.30
C ASP A 925 30.45 17.02 29.29
N SER A 926 29.77 18.09 28.87
CA SER A 926 28.74 18.75 29.66
C SER A 926 27.37 18.03 29.63
N ILE A 927 27.18 17.07 28.72
CA ILE A 927 25.90 16.37 28.53
C ILE A 927 25.88 15.05 29.32
N PRO A 928 24.90 14.82 30.22
CA PRO A 928 24.81 13.62 31.04
C PRO A 928 24.83 12.31 30.22
N ILE A 929 25.59 11.31 30.69
CA ILE A 929 25.81 10.01 30.03
C ILE A 929 24.49 9.29 29.68
N GLU A 930 23.42 9.48 30.45
CA GLU A 930 22.10 8.90 30.18
C GLU A 930 21.47 9.40 28.87
N ARG A 931 21.75 10.66 28.47
CA ARG A 931 21.27 11.23 27.20
C ARG A 931 22.07 10.77 25.98
N ARG A 932 23.32 10.31 26.18
CA ARG A 932 24.16 9.70 25.12
C ARG A 932 23.65 8.33 24.65
N ARG A 933 22.67 7.72 25.36
CA ARG A 933 22.14 6.37 25.11
C ARG A 933 20.73 6.35 24.49
N HIS A 934 20.35 7.37 23.74
CA HIS A 934 19.11 7.30 22.96
C HIS A 934 19.24 6.33 21.78
N PHE A 935 18.16 5.59 21.47
CA PHE A 935 18.12 4.61 20.38
C PHE A 935 18.37 5.21 18.98
N TYR A 936 18.24 6.53 18.82
CA TYR A 936 18.48 7.24 17.56
C TYR A 936 19.37 8.47 17.75
N LEU A 937 20.25 8.71 16.77
CA LEU A 937 21.39 9.64 16.83
C LEU A 937 21.04 11.10 17.10
N CYS A 938 20.00 11.65 16.45
CA CYS A 938 19.71 13.09 16.48
C CYS A 938 18.39 13.42 17.22
N THR A 939 17.94 12.54 18.11
CA THR A 939 16.67 12.72 18.83
C THR A 939 16.71 13.97 19.69
N GLY A 940 15.81 14.93 19.41
CA GLY A 940 15.70 16.16 20.20
C GLY A 940 16.65 17.28 19.79
N PHE A 941 17.49 17.08 18.77
CA PHE A 941 18.44 18.08 18.27
C PHE A 941 17.89 18.88 17.09
N ASP A 942 18.39 20.10 16.92
CA ASP A 942 18.05 20.97 15.80
C ASP A 942 19.21 21.04 14.80
N CYS A 943 18.90 21.03 13.52
CA CYS A 943 19.87 21.09 12.43
C CYS A 943 19.74 22.43 11.69
N TYR A 944 20.86 23.14 11.51
CA TYR A 944 20.95 24.39 10.76
C TYR A 944 21.83 24.16 9.54
N VAL A 945 21.31 24.41 8.34
CA VAL A 945 22.05 24.15 7.10
C VAL A 945 21.90 25.32 6.13
N THR A 946 23.01 25.82 5.62
CA THR A 946 23.03 26.98 4.71
C THR A 946 22.21 26.77 3.42
N ARG A 947 21.98 25.51 3.04
CA ARG A 947 21.33 25.11 1.80
C ARG A 947 20.31 24.01 2.04
N GLU A 948 19.19 24.05 1.30
CA GLU A 948 18.17 23.02 1.37
C GLU A 948 18.76 21.60 1.14
N PRO A 949 18.55 20.66 2.08
CA PRO A 949 19.03 19.29 1.95
C PRO A 949 18.45 18.56 0.73
N CYS A 950 19.32 17.84 -0.01
CA CYS A 950 18.92 16.93 -1.07
C CYS A 950 18.18 15.69 -0.50
N PRO A 951 17.54 14.84 -1.32
CA PRO A 951 16.79 13.67 -0.86
C PRO A 951 17.60 12.74 0.05
N MET A 952 18.88 12.51 -0.26
CA MET A 952 19.76 11.68 0.57
C MET A 952 19.96 12.29 1.97
N CYS A 953 20.31 13.58 2.03
CA CYS A 953 20.51 14.29 3.31
C CYS A 953 19.20 14.38 4.11
N ALA A 954 18.07 14.60 3.44
CA ALA A 954 16.76 14.67 4.06
C ALA A 954 16.32 13.32 4.64
N VAL A 955 16.55 12.22 3.92
CA VAL A 955 16.30 10.85 4.40
C VAL A 955 17.24 10.50 5.57
N ALA A 956 18.50 10.93 5.52
CA ALA A 956 19.43 10.74 6.63
C ALA A 956 18.96 11.46 7.91
N LEU A 957 18.51 12.71 7.80
CA LEU A 957 17.92 13.48 8.90
C LEU A 957 16.63 12.85 9.44
N LEU A 958 15.80 12.28 8.56
CA LEU A 958 14.59 11.55 8.94
C LEU A 958 14.95 10.29 9.77
N HIS A 959 15.88 9.46 9.29
CA HIS A 959 16.29 8.23 9.98
C HIS A 959 17.09 8.49 11.25
N SER A 960 17.83 9.60 11.32
CA SER A 960 18.51 10.03 12.55
C SER A 960 17.55 10.61 13.60
N ARG A 961 16.26 10.81 13.27
CA ARG A 961 15.20 11.35 14.14
C ARG A 961 15.43 12.81 14.58
N ILE A 962 15.92 13.66 13.68
CA ILE A 962 16.12 15.10 13.96
C ILE A 962 14.81 15.77 14.45
N ARG A 963 14.89 16.74 15.37
CA ARG A 963 13.71 17.42 15.90
C ARG A 963 13.20 18.55 14.99
N ARG A 964 14.10 19.42 14.54
CA ARG A 964 13.81 20.55 13.65
C ARG A 964 14.94 20.77 12.66
N VAL A 965 14.61 21.26 11.47
CA VAL A 965 15.60 21.64 10.45
C VAL A 965 15.36 23.07 10.01
N PHE A 966 16.39 23.90 10.07
CA PHE A 966 16.40 25.27 9.57
C PHE A 966 17.34 25.33 8.37
N TYR A 967 16.86 25.83 7.24
CA TYR A 967 17.73 26.02 6.08
C TYR A 967 17.66 27.42 5.48
N GLY A 968 18.81 27.87 4.96
CA GLY A 968 19.01 29.23 4.48
C GLY A 968 18.30 29.52 3.17
N HIS A 969 18.72 28.88 2.08
CA HIS A 969 18.12 29.07 0.76
C HIS A 969 17.65 27.75 0.13
N CYS A 970 16.57 27.83 -0.66
CA CYS A 970 16.01 26.70 -1.40
C CYS A 970 16.90 26.30 -2.58
N THR A 971 16.84 25.03 -3.00
CA THR A 971 17.55 24.53 -4.19
C THR A 971 16.63 23.71 -5.09
N GLU A 972 16.93 23.66 -6.39
CA GLU A 972 16.12 22.86 -7.34
C GLU A 972 16.07 21.36 -6.98
N ASN A 973 17.10 20.85 -6.32
CA ASN A 973 17.20 19.45 -5.90
C ASN A 973 16.86 19.22 -4.42
N GLY A 974 16.29 20.21 -3.74
CA GLY A 974 15.93 20.11 -2.34
C GLY A 974 14.70 19.22 -2.08
N ALA A 975 14.71 18.51 -0.95
CA ALA A 975 13.69 17.53 -0.61
C ALA A 975 12.63 18.02 0.39
N PHE A 976 12.86 19.15 1.07
CA PHE A 976 11.97 19.62 2.13
C PHE A 976 10.96 20.66 1.69
N GLY A 977 11.32 21.59 0.80
CA GLY A 977 10.45 22.63 0.28
C GLY A 977 10.31 22.62 -1.25
N SER A 978 11.25 21.99 -1.96
CA SER A 978 11.31 22.07 -3.42
C SER A 978 10.64 20.89 -4.15
N LYS A 979 11.12 19.65 -3.97
CA LYS A 979 10.64 18.50 -4.77
C LYS A 979 9.61 17.59 -4.09
N ALA A 980 9.73 17.33 -2.79
CA ALA A 980 9.08 16.17 -2.18
C ALA A 980 8.34 16.42 -0.87
N LEU A 981 8.52 17.59 -0.21
CA LEU A 981 8.00 17.86 1.15
C LEU A 981 8.18 16.64 2.08
N LEU A 982 9.39 16.06 2.09
CA LEU A 982 9.64 14.70 2.60
C LEU A 982 9.22 14.52 4.07
N HIS A 983 9.36 15.56 4.90
CA HIS A 983 8.98 15.57 6.31
C HIS A 983 7.46 15.56 6.56
N GLN A 984 6.64 15.75 5.52
CA GLN A 984 5.18 15.80 5.58
C GLN A 984 4.49 14.59 4.92
N LEU A 985 5.25 13.63 4.38
CA LEU A 985 4.67 12.43 3.76
C LEU A 985 3.98 11.55 4.80
N ASP A 986 2.74 11.13 4.56
CA ASP A 986 2.00 10.30 5.53
C ASP A 986 2.64 8.93 5.80
N ALA A 987 3.46 8.44 4.86
CA ALA A 987 4.16 7.17 4.98
C ALA A 987 5.43 7.22 5.86
N VAL A 988 5.89 8.39 6.30
CA VAL A 988 7.09 8.50 7.14
C VAL A 988 6.78 8.37 8.63
N ASN A 989 7.56 7.55 9.34
CA ASN A 989 7.36 7.21 10.76
C ASN A 989 7.87 8.27 11.75
N HIS A 990 8.50 9.33 11.26
CA HIS A 990 9.05 10.41 12.08
C HIS A 990 8.58 11.77 11.53
N ARG A 991 8.03 12.61 12.40
CA ARG A 991 7.54 13.95 12.04
C ARG A 991 8.42 14.98 12.72
N PHE A 992 8.96 15.91 11.95
CA PHE A 992 9.80 17.00 12.42
C PHE A 992 9.47 18.29 11.68
N ASP A 993 9.72 19.43 12.32
CA ASP A 993 9.37 20.73 11.77
C ASP A 993 10.52 21.28 10.93
N VAL A 994 10.21 21.88 9.78
CA VAL A 994 11.20 22.43 8.87
C VAL A 994 10.90 23.90 8.61
N PHE A 995 11.94 24.73 8.63
CA PHE A 995 11.88 26.16 8.42
C PHE A 995 12.85 26.58 7.33
N ARG A 996 12.43 27.55 6.50
CA ARG A 996 13.19 28.06 5.36
C ARG A 996 13.41 29.55 5.45
N GLY A 997 14.47 30.04 4.83
CA GLY A 997 14.73 31.47 4.66
C GLY A 997 15.50 32.12 5.81
N VAL A 998 16.13 31.32 6.70
CA VAL A 998 16.92 31.87 7.81
C VAL A 998 18.21 32.44 7.26
N MET A 999 18.43 33.75 7.36
CA MET A 999 19.58 34.44 6.75
C MET A 999 19.73 34.11 5.25
N GLU A 1000 18.62 34.17 4.52
CA GLU A 1000 18.54 33.72 3.13
C GLU A 1000 19.51 34.47 2.21
N ALA A 1001 19.68 35.78 2.42
CA ALA A 1001 20.56 36.61 1.60
C ALA A 1001 22.02 36.18 1.78
N GLU A 1002 22.48 36.04 3.01
CA GLU A 1002 23.84 35.63 3.36
C GLU A 1002 24.12 34.20 2.90
N CYS A 1003 23.14 33.31 2.99
CA CYS A 1003 23.26 31.94 2.50
C CYS A 1003 23.35 31.86 0.96
N LYS A 1004 22.71 32.78 0.22
CA LYS A 1004 22.82 32.85 -1.24
C LYS A 1004 24.17 33.37 -1.70
N MET A 1005 24.71 34.39 -1.01
CA MET A 1005 26.03 34.98 -1.32
C MET A 1005 27.18 33.97 -1.22
N LEU A 1006 27.01 32.85 -0.51
CA LEU A 1006 28.02 31.77 -0.45
C LEU A 1006 28.33 31.13 -1.81
N ASN A 1007 27.40 31.19 -2.77
CA ASN A 1007 27.53 30.55 -4.08
C ASN A 1007 27.47 31.53 -5.26
N GLU A 1008 27.49 32.84 -4.99
CA GLU A 1008 27.61 33.85 -6.04
C GLU A 1008 29.09 33.99 -6.46
N PRO A 1009 29.41 33.99 -7.77
CA PRO A 1009 30.78 34.26 -8.20
C PRO A 1009 31.16 35.67 -7.75
N LYS A 1010 32.25 35.79 -6.97
CA LYS A 1010 32.82 37.11 -6.67
C LYS A 1010 33.10 37.79 -8.01
N GLN A 1011 32.34 38.84 -8.34
CA GLN A 1011 32.80 39.79 -9.36
C GLN A 1011 34.16 40.28 -8.88
N ASN A 1012 35.20 40.03 -9.67
CA ASN A 1012 36.49 40.70 -9.49
C ASN A 1012 36.20 42.19 -9.43
N LYS A 1013 36.28 42.77 -8.23
CA LYS A 1013 36.60 44.18 -8.08
C LYS A 1013 38.11 44.23 -8.14
N ASP A 1014 38.61 44.65 -9.30
CA ASP A 1014 39.91 45.31 -9.39
C ASP A 1014 39.99 46.47 -8.39
#